data_AF-A0A2T2RC85-F1
#
_entry.id   AF-A0A2T2RC85-F1
#
_cell.length_a   1.000
_cell.length_b   1.000
_cell.length_c   1.000
_cell.angle_alpha   90.00
_cell.angle_beta   90.00
_cell.angle_gamma   90.00
#
_symmetry.space_group_name_H-M   'P 1'
#
loop_
_entity.id
_entity.type
_entity.pdbx_description
1 polymer ?
#
loop_
_entity_poly.entity_id
_entity_poly.type
_entity_poly.pdbx_seq_one_letter_code
_entity_poly.pdbx_strand_id
1 'polypeptide(L)'
;MDVPQLVTWLQERTPLTVLSENVLSAIAPLLEERIAGPDQVLVKAETQPLGIYILQSGQIESQPSPKLTTKTAGKLSPNLSLLPGSIINLQSLILNQPTRETVITQSECRFWFINSEKMRALIAKYPEITQVFSQQLAEELALVSSQLDFEQERAYILRPYLVTKARRGIVGRSRYAVRLRQQIKQASDNRQSVLIFGEPGLGKDNAAALIHFGSSWRREPIIKIDCSTLQVSGAELFGRANGKFGLIEALGEGTLVLNNVQELDEQLRPAIAQLLKNNTYTPVPRADEPAPPPKTSQARIILISEKTVPELDSVVEQRIKVPPLRVRKRDLEDQVKYYISLTCRSKGLPKPQVTLEAIRRLQAYDFPNNLTELENLIRRAILQLPEGQALTEEILWPSQSKKKQLRLNLLNISPRFRRFLRSPWWPDRLNYWFVLPAFTFVVAVLFLGPQTRSENFALNLFWAWWWPGVLMAFPFVGRLWCAVCPFMIYGELVQKISLWLFPRELKRWPRQSAERWGGWFLFGLFALILLWEELWNLQNTAYLSACLLLLITAGAIIFSLLFERRFWCRYLCPIGGMNGMFAKLSMTELRAQQGTCSAECTTYQCYKGGPAKGEGQETWGCPLYSHPAQLDDNRDCVLCMTCLKACPHRSVEVNLRPPGIELWTTHKPRSYEVALLLLLLDLVFLHRLPEIQSDLGLNWNLENFWVHATVSVALLSLPALLPLLAQVTMGLLHQFQTWINPKGLHIRPRPFVESAYGYLPLVLVGNLAHYLDLGLGEGGRLIPVAFATFGFSGEGLPIAVAHPAVLQFLQGVTLFVGSSLSVILTQKILRRSFWSLLPQHLAILALTVLFWQLIV
;
A
#
# COMPACT_ATOMS: atom_id res chain seq x y z
N MET A 1 89.77 12.25 -7.41
CA MET A 1 89.40 13.00 -8.64
C MET A 1 89.95 14.41 -8.48
N ASP A 2 90.55 14.97 -9.52
CA ASP A 2 90.95 16.39 -9.49
C ASP A 2 89.71 17.29 -9.53
N VAL A 3 89.82 18.52 -9.00
CA VAL A 3 88.69 19.47 -8.88
C VAL A 3 87.89 19.65 -10.20
N PRO A 4 88.52 19.78 -11.38
CA PRO A 4 87.78 19.89 -12.65
C PRO A 4 86.95 18.64 -12.97
N GLN A 5 87.45 17.45 -12.67
CA GLN A 5 86.75 16.19 -12.90
C GLN A 5 85.54 16.04 -11.96
N LEU A 6 85.64 16.52 -10.72
CA LEU A 6 84.52 16.54 -9.77
C LEU A 6 83.41 17.49 -10.20
N VAL A 7 83.76 18.67 -10.73
CA VAL A 7 82.79 19.63 -11.27
C VAL A 7 82.01 19.00 -12.41
N THR A 8 82.69 18.40 -13.39
CA THR A 8 82.03 17.69 -14.49
C THR A 8 81.14 16.54 -13.98
N TRP A 9 81.61 15.77 -12.98
CA TRP A 9 80.81 14.68 -12.40
C TRP A 9 79.54 15.20 -11.72
N LEU A 10 79.61 16.26 -10.93
CA LEU A 10 78.43 16.87 -10.31
C LEU A 10 77.43 17.38 -11.36
N GLN A 11 77.95 17.93 -12.45
CA GLN A 11 77.19 18.54 -13.53
C GLN A 11 76.55 17.52 -14.49
N GLU A 12 77.06 16.28 -14.57
CA GLU A 12 76.48 15.23 -15.42
C GLU A 12 75.68 14.18 -14.63
N ARG A 13 76.02 13.96 -13.35
CA ARG A 13 75.52 12.82 -12.56
C ARG A 13 74.63 13.22 -11.39
N THR A 14 74.39 14.51 -11.13
CA THR A 14 73.56 14.94 -10.00
C THR A 14 72.55 16.02 -10.42
N PRO A 15 71.46 16.24 -9.66
CA PRO A 15 70.53 17.35 -9.88
C PRO A 15 71.15 18.76 -9.76
N LEU A 16 72.44 18.89 -9.42
CA LEU A 16 73.15 20.17 -9.34
C LEU A 16 73.53 20.72 -10.71
N THR A 17 73.19 20.05 -11.81
CA THR A 17 73.39 20.52 -13.20
C THR A 17 72.84 21.93 -13.44
N VAL A 18 71.83 22.33 -12.66
CA VAL A 18 71.12 23.60 -12.76
C VAL A 18 71.89 24.77 -12.12
N LEU A 19 72.97 24.49 -11.38
CA LEU A 19 73.82 25.51 -10.76
C LEU A 19 74.95 25.94 -11.69
N SER A 20 75.38 27.21 -11.59
CA SER A 20 76.51 27.73 -12.36
C SER A 20 77.83 27.00 -12.05
N GLU A 21 78.72 26.96 -13.04
CA GLU A 21 80.04 26.31 -12.93
C GLU A 21 80.88 26.89 -11.79
N ASN A 22 80.70 28.17 -11.48
CA ASN A 22 81.33 28.85 -10.35
C ASN A 22 80.91 28.26 -8.99
N VAL A 23 79.63 27.93 -8.84
CA VAL A 23 79.08 27.33 -7.62
C VAL A 23 79.52 25.87 -7.50
N LEU A 24 79.48 25.11 -8.61
CA LEU A 24 79.97 23.72 -8.63
C LEU A 24 81.46 23.64 -8.30
N SER A 25 82.27 24.59 -8.81
CA SER A 25 83.70 24.71 -8.50
C SER A 25 83.96 25.05 -7.03
N ALA A 26 83.02 25.72 -6.35
CA ALA A 26 83.09 25.98 -4.91
C ALA A 26 82.63 24.78 -4.06
N ILE A 27 81.74 23.94 -4.58
CA ILE A 27 81.25 22.72 -3.92
C ILE A 27 82.28 21.60 -3.99
N ALA A 28 82.91 21.39 -5.15
CA ALA A 28 83.85 20.31 -5.41
C ALA A 28 84.96 20.13 -4.34
N PRO A 29 85.67 21.17 -3.86
CA PRO A 29 86.72 21.02 -2.85
C PRO A 29 86.20 20.73 -1.42
N LEU A 30 84.89 20.84 -1.17
CA LEU A 30 84.28 20.56 0.14
C LEU A 30 83.74 19.13 0.26
N LEU A 31 83.72 18.36 -0.83
CA LEU A 31 83.24 16.99 -0.86
C LEU A 31 84.23 16.04 -0.18
N GLU A 32 83.79 15.40 0.91
CA GLU A 32 84.55 14.36 1.60
C GLU A 32 84.01 12.98 1.18
N GLU A 33 84.87 12.07 0.74
CA GLU A 33 84.44 10.72 0.40
C GLU A 33 84.14 9.92 1.68
N ARG A 34 82.99 9.24 1.71
CA ARG A 34 82.59 8.34 2.80
C ARG A 34 82.07 7.03 2.26
N ILE A 35 82.39 5.95 2.96
CA ILE A 35 81.92 4.59 2.67
C ILE A 35 81.04 4.14 3.81
N ALA A 36 79.87 3.60 3.51
CA ALA A 36 78.98 2.98 4.47
C ALA A 36 78.74 1.52 4.07
N GLY A 37 78.79 0.62 5.06
CA GLY A 37 78.51 -0.80 4.86
C GLY A 37 77.01 -1.06 4.63
N PRO A 38 76.61 -2.30 4.32
CA PRO A 38 75.20 -2.68 4.25
C PRO A 38 74.49 -2.53 5.62
N ASP A 39 73.18 -2.25 5.60
CA ASP A 39 72.28 -2.08 6.74
C ASP A 39 72.64 -0.95 7.72
N GLN A 40 73.39 0.05 7.26
CA GLN A 40 73.78 1.20 8.08
C GLN A 40 72.76 2.35 7.92
N VAL A 41 72.27 2.87 9.04
CA VAL A 41 71.39 4.07 9.06
C VAL A 41 72.25 5.32 8.83
N LEU A 42 72.09 5.96 7.68
CA LEU A 42 72.82 7.18 7.31
C LEU A 42 72.13 8.45 7.84
N VAL A 43 70.80 8.47 7.75
CA VAL A 43 69.96 9.59 8.19
C VAL A 43 68.82 8.98 8.98
N LYS A 44 68.51 9.57 10.14
CA LYS A 44 67.34 9.22 10.93
C LYS A 44 66.29 10.30 10.73
N ALA A 45 65.01 9.95 10.60
CA ALA A 45 63.95 10.94 10.52
C ALA A 45 63.84 11.77 11.81
N GLU A 46 63.34 13.00 11.69
CA GLU A 46 63.11 13.97 12.78
C GLU A 46 64.38 14.47 13.49
N THR A 47 65.56 14.32 12.88
CA THR A 47 66.81 14.86 13.40
C THR A 47 67.28 16.05 12.57
N GLN A 48 68.16 16.89 13.14
CA GLN A 48 68.81 17.94 12.36
C GLN A 48 69.78 17.29 11.34
N PRO A 49 69.76 17.72 10.07
CA PRO A 49 70.63 17.12 9.06
C PRO A 49 72.10 17.42 9.39
N LEU A 50 72.89 16.36 9.59
CA LEU A 50 74.34 16.46 9.84
C LEU A 50 75.10 17.08 8.66
N GLY A 51 74.54 16.95 7.46
CA GLY A 51 75.11 17.39 6.21
C GLY A 51 74.34 16.82 5.02
N ILE A 52 74.86 17.07 3.83
CA ILE A 52 74.33 16.57 2.58
C ILE A 52 75.15 15.35 2.14
N TYR A 53 74.46 14.31 1.67
CA TYR A 53 75.08 13.12 1.10
C TYR A 53 74.72 13.03 -0.38
N ILE A 54 75.70 12.79 -1.25
CA ILE A 54 75.50 12.54 -2.68
C ILE A 54 75.94 11.10 -2.96
N LEU A 55 75.01 10.24 -3.35
CA LEU A 55 75.31 8.83 -3.61
C LEU A 55 76.16 8.68 -4.89
N GLN A 56 77.32 8.05 -4.80
CA GLN A 56 78.18 7.76 -5.97
C GLN A 56 77.88 6.38 -6.58
N SER A 57 77.70 5.37 -5.72
CA SER A 57 77.46 3.98 -6.10
C SER A 57 76.88 3.20 -4.92
N GLY A 58 76.03 2.22 -5.19
CA GLY A 58 75.36 1.39 -4.19
C GLY A 58 73.84 1.58 -4.18
N GLN A 59 73.14 0.84 -3.32
CA GLN A 59 71.69 0.93 -3.15
C GLN A 59 71.34 1.39 -1.74
N ILE A 60 70.44 2.36 -1.65
CA ILE A 60 69.89 2.87 -0.39
C ILE A 60 68.37 2.81 -0.43
N GLU A 61 67.77 2.58 0.72
CA GLU A 61 66.34 2.57 0.94
C GLU A 61 65.95 3.75 1.82
N SER A 62 64.95 4.52 1.40
CA SER A 62 64.36 5.59 2.21
C SER A 62 63.01 5.17 2.80
N GLN A 63 62.85 5.37 4.11
CA GLN A 63 61.62 5.11 4.86
C GLN A 63 61.08 6.41 5.48
N PRO A 64 59.86 6.85 5.16
CA PRO A 64 59.29 8.10 5.69
C PRO A 64 58.98 8.02 7.20
N SER A 65 59.00 9.17 7.89
CA SER A 65 58.66 9.23 9.34
C SER A 65 57.25 8.69 9.63
N PRO A 66 57.07 7.89 10.71
CA PRO A 66 55.75 7.41 11.14
C PRO A 66 54.77 8.52 11.57
N LYS A 67 55.21 9.77 11.79
CA LYS A 67 54.29 10.90 12.06
C LYS A 67 53.69 11.53 10.80
N LEU A 68 54.31 11.33 9.63
CA LEU A 68 53.82 11.89 8.35
C LEU A 68 52.77 11.00 7.66
N THR A 69 52.43 9.83 8.22
CA THR A 69 51.35 8.98 7.71
C THR A 69 49.98 9.53 8.10
N THR A 70 49.64 10.73 7.64
CA THR A 70 48.28 11.28 7.73
C THR A 70 47.80 11.77 6.35
N LYS A 71 46.79 11.05 5.83
CA LYS A 71 45.78 11.39 4.81
C LYS A 71 46.14 12.04 3.46
N THR A 72 47.36 12.53 3.21
CA THR A 72 47.76 13.14 1.92
C THR A 72 48.76 12.33 1.10
N ALA A 73 49.32 11.24 1.65
CA ALA A 73 50.17 10.32 0.88
C ALA A 73 49.31 9.35 0.05
N GLY A 74 48.87 9.77 -1.13
CA GLY A 74 48.44 8.83 -2.16
C GLY A 74 49.63 7.95 -2.57
N LYS A 75 49.48 6.62 -2.49
CA LYS A 75 50.32 5.58 -3.11
C LYS A 75 51.78 6.00 -3.41
N LEU A 76 52.57 6.33 -2.39
CA LEU A 76 54.02 6.26 -2.50
C LEU A 76 54.42 4.93 -1.88
N SER A 77 55.04 4.07 -2.69
CA SER A 77 55.63 2.80 -2.28
C SER A 77 56.50 3.04 -1.03
N PRO A 78 56.38 2.23 0.04
CA PRO A 78 57.03 2.54 1.31
C PRO A 78 58.57 2.48 1.27
N ASN A 79 59.15 1.96 0.19
CA ASN A 79 60.58 1.74 0.03
C ASN A 79 61.00 2.32 -1.33
N LEU A 80 61.61 3.50 -1.34
CA LEU A 80 62.22 4.06 -2.55
C LEU A 80 63.68 3.65 -2.60
N SER A 81 64.09 2.94 -3.66
CA SER A 81 65.50 2.76 -3.98
C SER A 81 66.00 3.99 -4.73
N LEU A 82 66.98 4.69 -4.16
CA LEU A 82 67.56 5.88 -4.79
C LEU A 82 68.74 5.49 -5.69
N LEU A 83 68.82 6.12 -6.87
CA LEU A 83 69.87 5.87 -7.85
C LEU A 83 71.14 6.67 -7.52
N PRO A 84 72.34 6.21 -7.95
CA PRO A 84 73.56 7.01 -7.96
C PRO A 84 73.32 8.40 -8.55
N GLY A 85 73.80 9.44 -7.88
CA GLY A 85 73.54 10.85 -8.19
C GLY A 85 72.53 11.54 -7.26
N SER A 86 71.76 10.75 -6.49
CA SER A 86 70.75 11.28 -5.57
C SER A 86 71.38 12.08 -4.43
N ILE A 87 70.76 13.21 -4.08
CA ILE A 87 71.21 14.11 -3.03
C ILE A 87 70.25 14.02 -1.85
N ILE A 88 70.80 13.67 -0.68
CA ILE A 88 70.05 13.44 0.56
C ILE A 88 70.23 14.66 1.46
N ASN A 89 69.15 15.07 2.16
CA ASN A 89 69.08 16.19 3.11
C ASN A 89 69.20 17.61 2.54
N LEU A 90 69.38 17.78 1.23
CA LEU A 90 69.48 19.12 0.62
C LEU A 90 68.28 20.01 0.95
N GLN A 91 67.05 19.49 0.77
CA GLN A 91 65.83 20.23 1.08
C GLN A 91 65.70 20.59 2.57
N SER A 92 65.93 19.61 3.47
CA SER A 92 65.90 19.85 4.92
C SER A 92 66.92 20.91 5.36
N LEU A 93 68.09 20.92 4.72
CA LEU A 93 69.15 21.87 5.05
C LEU A 93 68.87 23.28 4.49
N ILE A 94 68.35 23.40 3.26
CA ILE A 94 67.93 24.69 2.68
C ILE A 94 66.76 25.30 3.46
N LEU A 95 65.76 24.49 3.83
CA LEU A 95 64.56 24.96 4.54
C LEU A 95 64.75 25.07 6.07
N ASN A 96 65.94 24.71 6.58
CA ASN A 96 66.25 24.64 8.02
C ASN A 96 65.22 23.81 8.83
N GLN A 97 64.81 22.67 8.27
CA GLN A 97 63.85 21.73 8.84
C GLN A 97 64.52 20.41 9.25
N PRO A 98 63.98 19.67 10.22
CA PRO A 98 64.45 18.32 10.51
C PRO A 98 64.27 17.40 9.29
N THR A 99 65.06 16.33 9.24
CA THR A 99 64.99 15.27 8.23
C THR A 99 63.61 14.60 8.25
N ARG A 100 63.06 14.29 7.08
CA ARG A 100 61.70 13.72 6.99
C ARG A 100 61.69 12.19 6.89
N GLU A 101 62.83 11.60 6.54
CA GLU A 101 62.96 10.20 6.18
C GLU A 101 64.18 9.59 6.88
N THR A 102 64.10 8.28 7.14
CA THR A 102 65.22 7.47 7.61
C THR A 102 65.81 6.77 6.40
N VAL A 103 67.10 6.98 6.14
CA VAL A 103 67.80 6.39 4.99
C VAL A 103 68.75 5.32 5.48
N ILE A 104 68.62 4.12 4.93
CA ILE A 104 69.38 2.92 5.29
C ILE A 104 70.07 2.39 4.04
N THR A 105 71.34 2.01 4.14
CA THR A 105 72.09 1.37 3.04
C THR A 105 71.67 -0.10 2.90
N GLN A 106 71.49 -0.58 1.68
CA GLN A 106 71.17 -1.97 1.36
C GLN A 106 72.41 -2.74 0.83
N SER A 107 73.38 -2.01 0.29
CA SER A 107 74.69 -2.52 -0.11
C SER A 107 75.80 -1.65 0.47
N GLU A 108 77.06 -2.04 0.26
CA GLU A 108 78.16 -1.08 0.42
C GLU A 108 77.90 0.12 -0.51
N CYS A 109 77.89 1.32 0.06
CA CYS A 109 77.58 2.55 -0.66
C CYS A 109 78.71 3.57 -0.48
N ARG A 110 79.09 4.23 -1.57
CA ARG A 110 80.06 5.34 -1.57
C ARG A 110 79.32 6.65 -1.73
N PHE A 111 79.69 7.65 -0.93
CA PHE A 111 79.05 8.96 -0.91
C PHE A 111 80.09 10.07 -0.96
N TRP A 112 79.70 11.19 -1.57
CA TRP A 112 80.26 12.48 -1.20
C TRP A 112 79.47 13.07 -0.04
N PHE A 113 80.16 13.59 0.98
CA PHE A 113 79.56 14.21 2.14
C PHE A 113 80.04 15.66 2.30
N ILE A 114 79.12 16.57 2.61
CA ILE A 114 79.42 17.93 3.02
C ILE A 114 78.74 18.19 4.36
N ASN A 115 79.51 18.57 5.38
CA ASN A 115 78.98 18.93 6.69
C ASN A 115 78.02 20.14 6.58
N SER A 116 76.94 20.11 7.35
CA SER A 116 75.96 21.18 7.47
C SER A 116 76.52 22.59 7.66
N GLU A 117 77.58 22.78 8.46
CA GLU A 117 78.21 24.09 8.67
C GLU A 117 78.88 24.62 7.39
N LYS A 118 79.65 23.77 6.71
CA LYS A 118 80.30 24.08 5.43
C LYS A 118 79.26 24.37 4.35
N MET A 119 78.19 23.59 4.29
CA MET A 119 77.11 23.79 3.34
C MET A 119 76.32 25.08 3.60
N ARG A 120 76.03 25.41 4.86
CA ARG A 120 75.38 26.68 5.23
C ARG A 120 76.24 27.89 4.87
N ALA A 121 77.55 27.81 5.10
CA ALA A 121 78.48 28.87 4.68
C ALA A 121 78.52 29.03 3.16
N LEU A 122 78.44 27.92 2.42
CA LEU A 122 78.39 27.93 0.96
C LEU A 122 77.08 28.52 0.43
N ILE A 123 75.93 28.17 1.04
CA ILE A 123 74.62 28.76 0.74
C ILE A 123 74.61 30.27 1.03
N ALA A 124 75.21 30.70 2.15
CA ALA A 124 75.32 32.13 2.49
C ALA A 124 76.20 32.91 1.50
N LYS A 125 77.23 32.26 0.94
CA LYS A 125 78.14 32.86 -0.05
C LYS A 125 77.55 32.86 -1.47
N TYR A 126 76.75 31.86 -1.82
CA TYR A 126 76.14 31.70 -3.15
C TYR A 126 74.62 31.54 -3.04
N PRO A 127 73.85 32.65 -2.98
CA PRO A 127 72.39 32.64 -2.86
C PRO A 127 71.67 31.93 -4.03
N GLU A 128 72.35 31.78 -5.18
CA GLU A 128 71.88 31.06 -6.37
C GLU A 128 71.35 29.66 -6.02
N ILE A 129 72.00 28.95 -5.08
CA ILE A 129 71.61 27.60 -4.65
C ILE A 129 70.19 27.61 -4.08
N THR A 130 69.89 28.55 -3.18
CA THR A 130 68.55 28.63 -2.58
C THR A 130 67.50 29.05 -3.62
N GLN A 131 67.84 29.95 -4.54
CA GLN A 131 66.90 30.46 -5.55
C GLN A 131 66.45 29.37 -6.53
N VAL A 132 67.38 28.62 -7.12
CA VAL A 132 67.09 27.59 -8.14
C VAL A 132 66.25 26.45 -7.56
N PHE A 133 66.64 25.91 -6.41
CA PHE A 133 65.89 24.81 -5.79
C PHE A 133 64.51 25.26 -5.27
N SER A 134 64.37 26.52 -4.84
CA SER A 134 63.06 27.06 -4.43
C SER A 134 62.11 27.24 -5.63
N GLN A 135 62.63 27.60 -6.80
CA GLN A 135 61.84 27.71 -8.04
C GLN A 135 61.32 26.35 -8.51
N GLN A 136 62.17 25.32 -8.54
CA GLN A 136 61.75 23.96 -8.91
C GLN A 136 60.68 23.39 -7.97
N LEU A 137 60.85 23.59 -6.65
CA LEU A 137 59.85 23.16 -5.67
C LEU A 137 58.51 23.88 -5.87
N ALA A 138 58.54 25.16 -6.25
CA ALA A 138 57.33 25.93 -6.54
C ALA A 138 56.61 25.42 -7.80
N GLU A 139 57.34 25.04 -8.84
CA GLU A 139 56.77 24.45 -10.07
C GLU A 139 56.12 23.09 -9.83
N GLU A 140 56.78 22.18 -9.10
CA GLU A 140 56.19 20.89 -8.73
C GLU A 140 54.96 21.06 -7.84
N LEU A 141 55.00 21.99 -6.88
CA LEU A 141 53.86 22.31 -6.02
C LEU A 141 52.69 22.88 -6.83
N ALA A 142 52.96 23.76 -7.79
CA ALA A 142 51.93 24.34 -8.66
C ALA A 142 51.25 23.25 -9.51
N LEU A 143 52.02 22.29 -10.04
CA LEU A 143 51.49 21.17 -10.81
C LEU A 143 50.60 20.25 -9.96
N VAL A 144 51.04 19.89 -8.76
CA VAL A 144 50.24 19.06 -7.83
C VAL A 144 48.99 19.80 -7.35
N SER A 145 49.10 21.10 -7.06
CA SER A 145 47.94 21.93 -6.69
C SER A 145 46.91 21.96 -7.81
N SER A 146 47.34 22.18 -9.06
CA SER A 146 46.46 22.20 -10.23
C SER A 146 45.72 20.86 -10.44
N GLN A 147 46.43 19.74 -10.28
CA GLN A 147 45.80 18.41 -10.34
C GLN A 147 44.78 18.19 -9.23
N LEU A 148 45.09 18.64 -8.01
CA LEU A 148 44.18 18.55 -6.88
C LEU A 148 42.93 19.40 -7.10
N ASP A 149 43.09 20.64 -7.58
CA ASP A 149 42.00 21.56 -7.88
C ASP A 149 41.06 20.96 -8.95
N PHE A 150 41.63 20.35 -9.99
CA PHE A 150 40.86 19.64 -11.02
C PHE A 150 40.03 18.48 -10.46
N GLU A 151 40.62 17.61 -9.62
CA GLU A 151 39.90 16.49 -9.01
C GLU A 151 38.83 16.96 -8.01
N GLN A 152 39.08 18.06 -7.28
CA GLN A 152 38.09 18.67 -6.40
C GLN A 152 36.91 19.24 -7.18
N GLU A 153 37.17 19.94 -8.28
CA GLU A 153 36.13 20.49 -9.16
C GLU A 153 35.31 19.37 -9.80
N ARG A 154 35.98 18.31 -10.29
CA ARG A 154 35.35 17.10 -10.82
C ARG A 154 34.41 16.45 -9.79
N ALA A 155 34.89 16.22 -8.56
CA ALA A 155 34.09 15.64 -7.50
C ALA A 155 32.89 16.53 -7.12
N TYR A 156 33.08 17.84 -7.08
CA TYR A 156 32.02 18.81 -6.80
C TYR A 156 30.90 18.78 -7.84
N ILE A 157 31.26 18.80 -9.13
CA ILE A 157 30.31 18.79 -10.26
C ILE A 157 29.50 17.49 -10.30
N LEU A 158 30.12 16.33 -10.08
CA LEU A 158 29.44 15.04 -10.18
C LEU A 158 28.56 14.71 -8.96
N ARG A 159 28.90 15.25 -7.77
CA ARG A 159 28.28 14.89 -6.48
C ARG A 159 26.74 14.87 -6.47
N PRO A 160 26.01 15.83 -7.08
CA PRO A 160 24.55 15.83 -7.07
C PRO A 160 23.93 14.66 -7.84
N TYR A 161 24.65 14.11 -8.80
CA TYR A 161 24.12 13.13 -9.77
C TYR A 161 24.62 11.70 -9.52
N LEU A 162 25.55 11.49 -8.60
CA LEU A 162 26.20 10.21 -8.35
C LEU A 162 25.23 9.11 -7.91
N VAL A 163 25.30 7.96 -8.58
CA VAL A 163 24.62 6.72 -8.19
C VAL A 163 25.59 5.83 -7.44
N THR A 164 25.47 5.75 -6.12
CA THR A 164 26.46 5.07 -5.27
C THR A 164 26.38 3.55 -5.28
N LYS A 165 25.22 2.98 -5.58
CA LYS A 165 25.01 1.52 -5.62
C LYS A 165 23.80 1.14 -6.46
N ALA A 166 23.88 -0.02 -7.11
CA ALA A 166 22.68 -0.73 -7.55
C ALA A 166 21.87 -1.21 -6.34
N ARG A 167 20.53 -1.25 -6.44
CA ARG A 167 19.69 -1.78 -5.35
C ARG A 167 19.85 -3.29 -5.26
N ARG A 168 19.06 -4.02 -6.04
CA ARG A 168 19.11 -5.49 -6.13
C ARG A 168 18.83 -5.90 -7.57
N GLY A 169 19.32 -7.09 -7.93
CA GLY A 169 19.03 -7.69 -9.23
C GLY A 169 17.53 -7.87 -9.48
N ILE A 170 17.16 -8.06 -10.74
CA ILE A 170 15.78 -8.29 -11.17
C ILE A 170 15.20 -9.54 -10.46
N VAL A 171 14.16 -9.33 -9.66
CA VAL A 171 13.46 -10.38 -8.90
C VAL A 171 12.40 -11.05 -9.78
N GLY A 172 12.34 -12.39 -9.72
CA GLY A 172 11.35 -13.20 -10.44
C GLY A 172 11.95 -14.39 -11.19
N ARG A 173 11.10 -15.39 -11.44
CA ARG A 173 11.43 -16.65 -12.13
C ARG A 173 10.75 -16.78 -13.50
N SER A 174 9.93 -15.82 -13.91
CA SER A 174 9.27 -15.83 -15.21
C SER A 174 10.28 -15.78 -16.36
N ARG A 175 9.89 -16.32 -17.52
CA ARG A 175 10.67 -16.20 -18.77
C ARG A 175 11.07 -14.75 -19.07
N TYR A 176 10.20 -13.79 -18.72
CA TYR A 176 10.45 -12.36 -18.94
C TYR A 176 11.52 -11.81 -17.99
N ALA A 177 11.52 -12.22 -16.71
CA ALA A 177 12.55 -11.83 -15.76
C ALA A 177 13.91 -12.46 -16.09
N VAL A 178 13.93 -13.72 -16.51
CA VAL A 178 15.14 -14.42 -16.95
C VAL A 178 15.75 -13.73 -18.18
N ARG A 179 14.93 -13.44 -19.21
CA ARG A 179 15.38 -12.76 -20.42
C ARG A 179 15.91 -11.35 -20.12
N LEU A 180 15.25 -10.60 -19.25
CA LEU A 180 15.70 -9.27 -18.84
C LEU A 180 17.06 -9.32 -18.12
N ARG A 181 17.28 -10.31 -17.24
CA ARG A 181 18.59 -10.52 -16.60
C ARG A 181 19.69 -10.82 -17.62
N GLN A 182 19.38 -11.64 -18.62
CA GLN A 182 20.33 -11.97 -19.69
C GLN A 182 20.67 -10.74 -20.55
N GLN A 183 19.67 -9.92 -20.91
CA GLN A 183 19.90 -8.68 -21.66
C GLN A 183 20.73 -7.65 -20.88
N ILE A 184 20.48 -7.51 -19.57
CA ILE A 184 21.28 -6.64 -18.69
C ILE A 184 22.73 -7.14 -18.62
N LYS A 185 22.94 -8.46 -18.51
CA LYS A 185 24.28 -9.05 -18.50
C LYS A 185 25.01 -8.84 -19.84
N GLN A 186 24.34 -9.09 -20.96
CA GLN A 186 24.93 -8.84 -22.29
C GLN A 186 25.28 -7.36 -22.48
N ALA A 187 24.48 -6.45 -21.94
CA ALA A 187 24.79 -5.03 -21.93
C ALA A 187 25.98 -4.68 -21.02
N SER A 188 26.21 -5.40 -19.93
CA SER A 188 27.38 -5.13 -19.09
C SER A 188 28.71 -5.55 -19.72
N ASP A 189 28.69 -6.46 -20.71
CA ASP A 189 29.90 -7.01 -21.34
C ASP A 189 30.57 -6.04 -22.33
N ASN A 190 29.82 -5.04 -22.84
CA ASN A 190 30.32 -4.04 -23.78
C ASN A 190 30.14 -2.60 -23.26
N ARG A 191 30.75 -1.63 -23.94
CA ARG A 191 30.64 -0.19 -23.64
C ARG A 191 29.66 0.54 -24.56
N GLN A 192 28.82 -0.19 -25.30
CA GLN A 192 27.86 0.41 -26.23
C GLN A 192 26.75 1.16 -25.47
N SER A 193 26.20 2.16 -26.14
CA SER A 193 25.04 2.91 -25.66
C SER A 193 23.81 2.02 -25.58
N VAL A 194 23.02 2.15 -24.51
CA VAL A 194 21.87 1.28 -24.25
C VAL A 194 20.61 2.10 -24.06
N LEU A 195 19.53 1.73 -24.74
CA LEU A 195 18.20 2.30 -24.55
C LEU A 195 17.33 1.33 -23.72
N ILE A 196 16.94 1.76 -22.52
CA ILE A 196 16.05 1.03 -21.63
C ILE A 196 14.66 1.67 -21.71
N PHE A 197 13.68 0.94 -22.23
CA PHE A 197 12.33 1.48 -22.41
C PHE A 197 11.25 0.60 -21.78
N GLY A 198 10.17 1.23 -21.31
CA GLY A 198 9.02 0.55 -20.71
C GLY A 198 8.11 1.49 -19.92
N GLU A 199 6.99 0.95 -19.47
CA GLU A 199 5.97 1.66 -18.67
C GLU A 199 6.53 2.30 -17.38
N PRO A 200 5.81 3.28 -16.82
CA PRO A 200 6.18 3.91 -15.55
C PRO A 200 6.25 2.91 -14.40
N GLY A 201 7.17 3.17 -13.47
CA GLY A 201 7.31 2.39 -12.23
C GLY A 201 7.95 1.01 -12.37
N LEU A 202 8.69 0.75 -13.46
CA LEU A 202 9.39 -0.53 -13.69
C LEU A 202 10.80 -0.63 -13.11
N GLY A 203 11.31 0.42 -12.45
CA GLY A 203 12.67 0.43 -11.91
C GLY A 203 13.76 0.41 -13.00
N LYS A 204 13.51 1.13 -14.11
CA LYS A 204 14.43 1.23 -15.26
C LYS A 204 15.79 1.85 -14.86
N ASP A 205 15.77 2.76 -13.90
CA ASP A 205 16.95 3.36 -13.27
C ASP A 205 17.84 2.32 -12.58
N ASN A 206 17.24 1.36 -11.87
CA ASN A 206 17.99 0.26 -11.27
C ASN A 206 18.54 -0.70 -12.34
N ALA A 207 17.86 -0.87 -13.48
CA ALA A 207 18.40 -1.66 -14.59
C ALA A 207 19.67 -0.99 -15.17
N ALA A 208 19.67 0.34 -15.36
CA ALA A 208 20.86 1.08 -15.78
C ALA A 208 22.02 0.92 -14.78
N ALA A 209 21.74 1.04 -13.47
CA ALA A 209 22.74 0.82 -12.43
C ALA A 209 23.31 -0.61 -12.47
N LEU A 210 22.46 -1.64 -12.67
CA LEU A 210 22.91 -3.03 -12.78
C LEU A 210 23.83 -3.27 -13.98
N ILE A 211 23.61 -2.59 -15.10
CA ILE A 211 24.49 -2.66 -16.28
C ILE A 211 25.88 -2.12 -15.93
N HIS A 212 25.95 -0.93 -15.31
CA HIS A 212 27.21 -0.30 -14.94
C HIS A 212 27.98 -1.12 -13.89
N PHE A 213 27.35 -1.44 -12.75
CA PHE A 213 28.01 -2.18 -11.67
C PHE A 213 28.32 -3.65 -12.03
N GLY A 214 27.67 -4.18 -13.07
CA GLY A 214 27.97 -5.49 -13.66
C GLY A 214 29.13 -5.49 -14.66
N SER A 215 29.61 -4.31 -15.09
CA SER A 215 30.66 -4.17 -16.12
C SER A 215 32.08 -4.11 -15.54
N SER A 216 33.08 -4.19 -16.41
CA SER A 216 34.49 -4.00 -16.06
C SER A 216 34.80 -2.61 -15.50
N TRP A 217 33.97 -1.60 -15.81
CA TRP A 217 34.11 -0.20 -15.39
C TRP A 217 33.31 0.16 -14.13
N ARG A 218 32.90 -0.83 -13.33
CA ARG A 218 32.16 -0.63 -12.06
C ARG A 218 32.85 0.28 -11.01
N ARG A 219 34.13 0.61 -11.21
CA ARG A 219 34.91 1.52 -10.36
C ARG A 219 34.82 2.98 -10.82
N GLU A 220 34.44 3.20 -12.08
CA GLU A 220 34.25 4.53 -12.64
C GLU A 220 32.93 5.15 -12.13
N PRO A 221 32.81 6.49 -12.11
CA PRO A 221 31.59 7.14 -11.66
C PRO A 221 30.40 6.82 -12.59
N ILE A 222 29.22 6.66 -11.98
CA ILE A 222 27.94 6.65 -12.68
C ILE A 222 27.11 7.83 -12.20
N ILE A 223 26.63 8.64 -13.14
CA ILE A 223 25.73 9.76 -12.87
C ILE A 223 24.37 9.55 -13.52
N LYS A 224 23.32 10.00 -12.85
CA LYS A 224 21.95 9.97 -13.37
C LYS A 224 21.35 11.37 -13.36
N ILE A 225 20.84 11.79 -14.51
CA ILE A 225 20.23 13.11 -14.71
C ILE A 225 18.81 12.90 -15.24
N ASP A 226 17.87 13.72 -14.76
CA ASP A 226 16.52 13.79 -15.32
C ASP A 226 16.48 14.81 -16.46
N CYS A 227 16.06 14.39 -17.65
CA CYS A 227 16.03 15.26 -18.82
C CYS A 227 15.07 16.44 -18.65
N SER A 228 14.05 16.30 -17.80
CA SER A 228 13.12 17.39 -17.45
C SER A 228 13.77 18.57 -16.72
N THR A 229 14.92 18.32 -16.07
CA THR A 229 15.65 19.34 -15.30
C THR A 229 16.80 19.98 -16.08
N LEU A 230 17.11 19.48 -17.28
CA LEU A 230 18.20 20.00 -18.11
C LEU A 230 17.83 21.36 -18.70
N GLN A 231 18.79 22.29 -18.67
CA GLN A 231 18.64 23.57 -19.35
C GLN A 231 18.59 23.38 -20.86
N VAL A 232 17.72 24.15 -21.55
CA VAL A 232 17.57 24.15 -23.01
C VAL A 232 18.91 24.36 -23.73
N SER A 233 19.81 25.15 -23.14
CA SER A 233 21.15 25.41 -23.68
C SER A 233 22.07 24.19 -23.69
N GLY A 234 21.81 23.16 -22.89
CA GLY A 234 22.68 21.99 -22.76
C GLY A 234 24.04 22.27 -22.10
N ALA A 235 24.26 23.49 -21.60
CA ALA A 235 25.56 23.92 -21.05
C ALA A 235 26.01 23.09 -19.83
N GLU A 236 25.07 22.49 -19.11
CA GLU A 236 25.36 21.60 -18.00
C GLU A 236 25.94 20.24 -18.47
N LEU A 237 25.42 19.71 -19.57
CA LEU A 237 25.83 18.41 -20.12
C LEU A 237 27.14 18.54 -20.90
N PHE A 238 27.19 19.52 -21.81
CA PHE A 238 28.27 19.72 -22.78
C PHE A 238 29.36 20.72 -22.30
N GLY A 239 29.10 21.47 -21.24
CA GLY A 239 30.02 22.51 -20.76
C GLY A 239 29.97 23.79 -21.61
N ARG A 240 30.74 24.79 -21.21
CA ARG A 240 30.91 26.04 -21.98
C ARG A 240 32.32 26.13 -22.55
N ALA A 241 32.46 26.73 -23.73
CA ALA A 241 33.77 27.07 -24.28
C ALA A 241 34.56 27.96 -23.29
N ASN A 242 35.82 27.61 -23.01
CA ASN A 242 36.73 28.35 -22.12
C ASN A 242 36.14 28.65 -20.72
N GLY A 243 35.27 27.78 -20.19
CA GLY A 243 34.61 27.96 -18.91
C GLY A 243 34.49 26.66 -18.12
N LYS A 244 33.43 26.55 -17.29
CA LYS A 244 33.19 25.36 -16.47
C LYS A 244 33.02 24.10 -17.31
N PHE A 245 33.65 23.01 -16.83
CA PHE A 245 33.54 21.68 -17.42
C PHE A 245 32.09 21.19 -17.47
N GLY A 246 31.73 20.53 -18.56
CA GLY A 246 30.45 19.82 -18.68
C GLY A 246 30.45 18.51 -17.92
N LEU A 247 29.26 17.98 -17.63
CA LEU A 247 29.12 16.68 -16.95
C LEU A 247 29.77 15.54 -17.73
N ILE A 248 29.74 15.57 -19.07
CA ILE A 248 30.39 14.54 -19.91
C ILE A 248 31.92 14.56 -19.73
N GLU A 249 32.50 15.76 -19.64
CA GLU A 249 33.95 15.93 -19.51
C GLU A 249 34.43 15.52 -18.11
N ALA A 250 33.72 15.98 -17.07
CA ALA A 250 34.02 15.61 -15.69
C ALA A 250 33.85 14.10 -15.44
N LEU A 251 32.93 13.45 -16.15
CA LEU A 251 32.67 12.02 -16.01
C LEU A 251 33.82 11.15 -16.55
N GLY A 252 34.50 11.60 -17.61
CA GLY A 252 35.59 10.87 -18.25
C GLY A 252 35.17 9.49 -18.74
N GLU A 253 35.71 8.44 -18.11
CA GLU A 253 35.42 7.05 -18.43
C GLU A 253 34.17 6.46 -17.74
N GLY A 254 33.38 7.29 -17.06
CA GLY A 254 32.18 6.87 -16.34
C GLY A 254 30.97 6.52 -17.22
N THR A 255 29.81 6.40 -16.56
CA THR A 255 28.52 6.12 -17.21
C THR A 255 27.51 7.24 -16.94
N LEU A 256 26.96 7.81 -18.00
CA LEU A 256 25.92 8.83 -17.98
C LEU A 256 24.56 8.18 -18.23
N VAL A 257 23.65 8.29 -17.26
CA VAL A 257 22.26 7.84 -17.38
C VAL A 257 21.35 9.05 -17.61
N LEU A 258 20.74 9.12 -18.78
CA LEU A 258 19.73 10.11 -19.14
C LEU A 258 18.35 9.52 -18.87
N ASN A 259 17.68 10.02 -17.83
CA ASN A 259 16.34 9.58 -17.45
C ASN A 259 15.26 10.45 -18.10
N ASN A 260 14.12 9.85 -18.45
CA ASN A 260 13.00 10.53 -19.11
C ASN A 260 13.40 11.24 -20.42
N VAL A 261 14.11 10.55 -21.30
CA VAL A 261 14.62 11.11 -22.56
C VAL A 261 13.50 11.67 -23.47
N GLN A 262 12.27 11.20 -23.31
CA GLN A 262 11.10 11.78 -23.99
C GLN A 262 10.77 13.23 -23.60
N GLU A 263 11.31 13.72 -22.48
CA GLU A 263 11.12 15.09 -21.97
C GLU A 263 12.29 16.01 -22.36
N LEU A 264 13.25 15.51 -23.14
CA LEU A 264 14.35 16.30 -23.66
C LEU A 264 13.84 17.36 -24.65
N ASP A 265 14.33 18.59 -24.48
CA ASP A 265 14.09 19.70 -25.41
C ASP A 265 14.50 19.34 -26.85
N GLU A 266 13.74 19.80 -27.82
CA GLU A 266 13.95 19.51 -29.25
C GLU A 266 15.33 19.99 -29.74
N GLN A 267 15.87 21.07 -29.17
CA GLN A 267 17.18 21.60 -29.54
C GLN A 267 18.35 20.67 -29.14
N LEU A 268 18.16 19.87 -28.09
CA LEU A 268 19.21 18.99 -27.55
C LEU A 268 19.22 17.60 -28.21
N ARG A 269 18.12 17.18 -28.83
CA ARG A 269 18.02 15.83 -29.43
C ARG A 269 19.06 15.59 -30.53
N PRO A 270 19.34 16.52 -31.47
CA PRO A 270 20.37 16.33 -32.48
C PRO A 270 21.77 16.19 -31.86
N ALA A 271 22.08 16.99 -30.83
CA ALA A 271 23.38 16.95 -30.16
C ALA A 271 23.60 15.61 -29.42
N ILE A 272 22.57 15.10 -28.75
CA ILE A 272 22.64 13.77 -28.10
C ILE A 272 22.70 12.65 -29.14
N ALA A 273 21.96 12.76 -30.25
CA ALA A 273 22.05 11.79 -31.35
C ALA A 273 23.47 11.73 -31.93
N GLN A 274 24.12 12.88 -32.13
CA GLN A 274 25.52 12.96 -32.58
C GLN A 274 26.48 12.32 -31.58
N LEU A 275 26.27 12.57 -30.28
CA LEU A 275 27.07 11.97 -29.21
C LEU A 275 26.91 10.45 -29.18
N LEU A 276 25.70 9.92 -29.37
CA LEU A 276 25.44 8.48 -29.39
C LEU A 276 26.05 7.78 -30.61
N LYS A 277 26.10 8.47 -31.77
CA LYS A 277 26.58 7.90 -33.04
C LYS A 277 28.09 7.94 -33.19
N ASN A 278 28.70 9.09 -32.85
CA ASN A 278 30.11 9.35 -33.14
C ASN A 278 30.99 9.44 -31.88
N ASN A 279 30.40 9.36 -30.67
CA ASN A 279 31.07 9.67 -29.40
C ASN A 279 31.69 11.08 -29.36
N THR A 280 31.14 12.03 -30.11
CA THR A 280 31.62 13.42 -30.16
C THR A 280 30.55 14.40 -29.73
N TYR A 281 30.92 15.45 -28.99
CA TYR A 281 30.03 16.55 -28.63
C TYR A 281 30.73 17.91 -28.81
N THR A 282 29.94 18.97 -28.95
CA THR A 282 30.45 20.34 -29.07
C THR A 282 30.06 21.14 -27.82
N PRO A 283 31.03 21.77 -27.11
CA PRO A 283 30.72 22.65 -25.98
C PRO A 283 29.85 23.84 -26.41
N VAL A 284 29.08 24.40 -25.48
CA VAL A 284 28.20 25.54 -25.78
C VAL A 284 29.05 26.80 -25.95
N PRO A 285 28.96 27.51 -27.09
CA PRO A 285 29.68 28.75 -27.31
C PRO A 285 29.15 29.87 -26.40
N ARG A 286 29.99 30.84 -26.06
CA ARG A 286 29.55 32.08 -25.43
C ARG A 286 28.89 32.97 -26.49
N ALA A 287 27.97 33.85 -26.08
CA ALA A 287 27.45 34.87 -26.99
C ALA A 287 28.65 35.66 -27.56
N ASP A 288 28.66 35.84 -28.89
CA ASP A 288 29.69 36.55 -29.65
C ASP A 288 31.04 35.82 -29.88
N GLU A 289 31.12 34.52 -29.59
CA GLU A 289 32.32 33.68 -29.87
C GLU A 289 32.07 32.65 -30.98
N PRO A 290 33.10 32.31 -31.81
CA PRO A 290 33.00 31.27 -32.83
C PRO A 290 32.76 29.88 -32.20
N ALA A 291 32.09 29.00 -32.94
CA ALA A 291 31.77 27.65 -32.47
C ALA A 291 33.04 26.85 -32.11
N PRO A 292 33.14 26.28 -30.89
CA PRO A 292 34.32 25.54 -30.46
C PRO A 292 34.46 24.21 -31.23
N PRO A 293 35.69 23.65 -31.32
CA PRO A 293 35.90 22.36 -31.96
C PRO A 293 35.19 21.21 -31.20
N PRO A 294 34.72 20.17 -31.91
CA PRO A 294 34.09 19.01 -31.28
C PRO A 294 35.11 18.21 -30.45
N LYS A 295 34.69 17.78 -29.25
CA LYS A 295 35.44 16.94 -28.33
C LYS A 295 34.94 15.49 -28.40
N THR A 296 35.84 14.53 -28.16
CA THR A 296 35.51 13.10 -28.08
C THR A 296 35.21 12.71 -26.63
N SER A 297 34.10 12.00 -26.41
CA SER A 297 33.72 11.44 -25.11
C SER A 297 34.06 9.95 -25.06
N GLN A 298 34.58 9.50 -23.92
CA GLN A 298 34.73 8.08 -23.61
C GLN A 298 33.61 7.57 -22.69
N ALA A 299 32.69 8.45 -22.28
CA ALA A 299 31.63 8.08 -21.35
C ALA A 299 30.63 7.10 -21.99
N ARG A 300 30.20 6.11 -21.21
CA ARG A 300 29.11 5.23 -21.62
C ARG A 300 27.77 5.93 -21.43
N ILE A 301 26.88 5.89 -22.43
CA ILE A 301 25.56 6.53 -22.33
C ILE A 301 24.44 5.50 -22.22
N ILE A 302 23.57 5.67 -21.23
CA ILE A 302 22.37 4.86 -21.05
C ILE A 302 21.14 5.77 -21.07
N LEU A 303 20.24 5.54 -22.01
CA LEU A 303 18.98 6.26 -22.16
C LEU A 303 17.86 5.49 -21.45
N ILE A 304 17.00 6.19 -20.72
CA ILE A 304 15.78 5.64 -20.16
C ILE A 304 14.59 6.39 -20.73
N SER A 305 13.65 5.65 -21.31
CA SER A 305 12.44 6.24 -21.90
C SER A 305 11.15 5.51 -21.54
N GLU A 306 10.05 6.26 -21.48
CA GLU A 306 8.69 5.71 -21.32
C GLU A 306 7.89 5.70 -22.62
N LYS A 307 8.26 6.59 -23.55
CA LYS A 307 7.63 6.76 -24.86
C LYS A 307 8.67 6.60 -25.96
N THR A 308 8.24 6.36 -27.18
CA THR A 308 9.17 6.31 -28.33
C THR A 308 9.66 7.71 -28.68
N VAL A 309 10.96 7.88 -28.88
CA VAL A 309 11.60 9.12 -29.35
C VAL A 309 12.34 8.79 -30.65
N PRO A 310 11.70 8.92 -31.83
CA PRO A 310 12.21 8.37 -33.09
C PRO A 310 13.66 8.76 -33.43
N GLU A 311 14.03 10.00 -33.15
CA GLU A 311 15.35 10.59 -33.43
C GLU A 311 16.49 9.91 -32.63
N LEU A 312 16.22 9.48 -31.40
CA LEU A 312 17.21 8.84 -30.52
C LEU A 312 17.09 7.32 -30.56
N ASP A 313 15.88 6.80 -30.69
CA ASP A 313 15.61 5.37 -30.78
C ASP A 313 16.33 4.76 -31.98
N SER A 314 16.33 5.43 -33.13
CA SER A 314 16.96 4.96 -34.37
C SER A 314 18.48 4.84 -34.29
N VAL A 315 19.13 5.63 -33.43
CA VAL A 315 20.60 5.67 -33.30
C VAL A 315 21.13 4.60 -32.33
N VAL A 316 20.32 4.18 -31.36
CA VAL A 316 20.76 3.19 -30.36
C VAL A 316 20.45 1.76 -30.83
N GLU A 317 21.53 1.00 -31.10
CA GLU A 317 21.46 -0.40 -31.51
C GLU A 317 20.99 -1.33 -30.37
N GLN A 318 21.52 -1.16 -29.17
CA GLN A 318 21.23 -2.04 -28.04
C GLN A 318 20.00 -1.57 -27.25
N ARG A 319 18.86 -2.24 -27.46
CA ARG A 319 17.57 -1.88 -26.84
C ARG A 319 17.09 -2.94 -25.85
N ILE A 320 16.75 -2.50 -24.63
CA ILE A 320 16.23 -3.36 -23.55
C ILE A 320 14.79 -2.94 -23.22
N LYS A 321 13.84 -3.79 -23.59
CA LYS A 321 12.43 -3.62 -23.21
C LYS A 321 12.18 -4.20 -21.83
N VAL A 322 11.82 -3.36 -20.86
CA VAL A 322 11.39 -3.83 -19.54
C VAL A 322 9.90 -4.15 -19.60
N PRO A 323 9.48 -5.43 -19.46
CA PRO A 323 8.08 -5.79 -19.63
C PRO A 323 7.26 -5.49 -18.35
N PRO A 324 6.00 -5.05 -18.50
CA PRO A 324 5.19 -4.60 -17.38
C PRO A 324 4.76 -5.75 -16.46
N LEU A 325 4.43 -5.41 -15.22
CA LEU A 325 4.10 -6.39 -14.18
C LEU A 325 2.90 -7.27 -14.55
N ARG A 326 1.92 -6.73 -15.29
CA ARG A 326 0.73 -7.46 -15.77
C ARG A 326 1.03 -8.68 -16.65
N VAL A 327 2.14 -8.71 -17.38
CA VAL A 327 2.56 -9.87 -18.20
C VAL A 327 3.48 -10.83 -17.45
N ARG A 328 3.99 -10.43 -16.29
CA ARG A 328 4.84 -11.26 -15.41
C ARG A 328 4.22 -11.51 -14.04
N LYS A 329 2.90 -11.75 -13.99
CA LYS A 329 2.13 -12.04 -12.76
C LYS A 329 2.67 -13.22 -11.93
N ARG A 330 3.39 -14.17 -12.55
CA ARG A 330 4.10 -15.26 -11.84
C ARG A 330 5.21 -14.76 -10.91
N ASP A 331 5.79 -13.60 -11.19
CA ASP A 331 6.86 -13.00 -10.37
C ASP A 331 6.31 -12.26 -9.14
N LEU A 332 5.00 -12.03 -9.05
CA LEU A 332 4.40 -11.26 -7.97
C LEU A 332 4.70 -11.84 -6.59
N GLU A 333 4.64 -13.17 -6.43
CA GLU A 333 4.91 -13.79 -5.13
C GLU A 333 6.36 -13.54 -4.66
N ASP A 334 7.33 -13.70 -5.56
CA ASP A 334 8.74 -13.43 -5.27
C ASP A 334 8.97 -11.93 -4.98
N GLN A 335 8.32 -11.05 -5.73
CA GLN A 335 8.38 -9.60 -5.53
C GLN A 335 7.78 -9.18 -4.17
N VAL A 336 6.63 -9.73 -3.80
CA VAL A 336 5.98 -9.50 -2.50
C VAL A 336 6.89 -9.93 -1.36
N LYS A 337 7.44 -11.16 -1.43
CA LYS A 337 8.39 -11.67 -0.43
C LYS A 337 9.62 -10.76 -0.31
N TYR A 338 10.14 -10.27 -1.44
CA TYR A 338 11.26 -9.34 -1.47
C TYR A 338 10.93 -8.01 -0.76
N TYR A 339 9.85 -7.34 -1.14
CA TYR A 339 9.46 -6.06 -0.55
C TYR A 339 9.08 -6.17 0.93
N ILE A 340 8.50 -7.29 1.34
CA ILE A 340 8.27 -7.59 2.77
C ILE A 340 9.61 -7.66 3.50
N SER A 341 10.56 -8.46 3.00
CA SER A 341 11.86 -8.59 3.64
C SER A 341 12.62 -7.25 3.70
N LEU A 342 12.51 -6.43 2.65
CA LEU A 342 13.15 -5.12 2.58
C LEU A 342 12.55 -4.17 3.63
N THR A 343 11.22 -4.07 3.66
CA THR A 343 10.50 -3.15 4.56
C THR A 343 10.65 -3.57 6.03
N CYS A 344 10.49 -4.86 6.33
CA CYS A 344 10.63 -5.39 7.70
C CYS A 344 12.06 -5.18 8.24
N ARG A 345 13.10 -5.43 7.43
CA ARG A 345 14.49 -5.20 7.84
C ARG A 345 14.78 -3.73 8.12
N SER A 346 14.23 -2.82 7.30
CA SER A 346 14.41 -1.37 7.50
C SER A 346 13.75 -0.83 8.77
N LYS A 347 12.72 -1.53 9.28
CA LYS A 347 11.92 -1.09 10.44
C LYS A 347 12.11 -1.93 11.70
N GLY A 348 12.94 -2.98 11.65
CA GLY A 348 13.11 -3.91 12.76
C GLY A 348 11.85 -4.74 13.09
N LEU A 349 10.98 -5.00 12.10
CA LEU A 349 9.73 -5.75 12.31
C LEU A 349 9.88 -7.24 11.93
N PRO A 350 9.13 -8.15 12.58
CA PRO A 350 9.07 -9.55 12.16
C PRO A 350 8.43 -9.68 10.76
N LYS A 351 8.79 -10.74 10.02
CA LYS A 351 8.27 -11.00 8.68
C LYS A 351 6.86 -11.62 8.78
N PRO A 352 5.81 -10.96 8.28
CA PRO A 352 4.47 -11.54 8.29
C PRO A 352 4.30 -12.61 7.21
N GLN A 353 3.41 -13.57 7.48
CA GLN A 353 2.93 -14.52 6.47
C GLN A 353 1.93 -13.84 5.53
N VAL A 354 1.88 -14.26 4.27
CA VAL A 354 0.93 -13.75 3.27
C VAL A 354 -0.07 -14.84 2.94
N THR A 355 -1.37 -14.55 2.97
CA THR A 355 -2.39 -15.54 2.61
C THR A 355 -2.41 -15.80 1.10
N LEU A 356 -2.78 -17.01 0.70
CA LEU A 356 -2.88 -17.37 -0.72
C LEU A 356 -3.96 -16.53 -1.44
N GLU A 357 -5.05 -16.19 -0.75
CA GLU A 357 -6.12 -15.32 -1.24
C GLU A 357 -5.59 -13.91 -1.56
N ALA A 358 -4.71 -13.37 -0.72
CA ALA A 358 -4.06 -12.09 -0.98
C ALA A 358 -3.18 -12.12 -2.23
N ILE A 359 -2.37 -13.18 -2.41
CA ILE A 359 -1.56 -13.36 -3.63
C ILE A 359 -2.46 -13.47 -4.87
N ARG A 360 -3.53 -14.25 -4.81
CA ARG A 360 -4.50 -14.37 -5.92
C ARG A 360 -5.15 -13.02 -6.26
N ARG A 361 -5.50 -12.22 -5.24
CA ARG A 361 -6.05 -10.87 -5.45
C ARG A 361 -5.04 -9.94 -6.12
N LEU A 362 -3.77 -9.98 -5.72
CA LEU A 362 -2.71 -9.20 -6.37
C LEU A 362 -2.52 -9.66 -7.83
N GLN A 363 -2.52 -10.97 -8.11
CA GLN A 363 -2.42 -11.51 -9.46
C GLN A 363 -3.61 -11.10 -10.35
N ALA A 364 -4.80 -10.89 -9.79
CA ALA A 364 -5.94 -10.42 -10.56
C ALA A 364 -5.81 -8.95 -11.03
N TYR A 365 -4.92 -8.16 -10.43
CA TYR A 365 -4.75 -6.74 -10.72
C TYR A 365 -3.63 -6.47 -11.74
N ASP A 366 -3.75 -5.36 -12.47
CA ASP A 366 -2.87 -5.06 -13.61
C ASP A 366 -1.70 -4.13 -13.28
N PHE A 367 -1.72 -3.45 -12.13
CA PHE A 367 -0.65 -2.54 -11.68
C PHE A 367 -0.24 -1.50 -12.72
N PRO A 368 -1.07 -0.46 -12.97
CA PRO A 368 -0.73 0.62 -13.90
C PRO A 368 0.62 1.28 -13.59
N ASN A 369 1.03 1.35 -12.33
CA ASN A 369 2.32 1.90 -11.89
C ASN A 369 3.34 0.81 -11.47
N ASN A 370 3.15 -0.43 -11.95
CA ASN A 370 4.08 -1.55 -11.88
C ASN A 370 4.71 -1.80 -10.49
N LEU A 371 6.06 -1.86 -10.42
CA LEU A 371 6.79 -2.21 -9.19
C LEU A 371 6.71 -1.10 -8.14
N THR A 372 6.65 0.17 -8.56
CA THR A 372 6.48 1.30 -7.64
C THR A 372 5.14 1.23 -6.91
N GLU A 373 4.06 0.86 -7.61
CA GLU A 373 2.76 0.63 -6.98
C GLU A 373 2.79 -0.56 -6.02
N LEU A 374 3.40 -1.67 -6.43
CA LEU A 374 3.54 -2.86 -5.60
C LEU A 374 4.35 -2.58 -4.32
N GLU A 375 5.49 -1.91 -4.44
CA GLU A 375 6.34 -1.53 -3.30
C GLU A 375 5.56 -0.68 -2.30
N ASN A 376 4.84 0.34 -2.78
CA ASN A 376 4.00 1.19 -1.94
C ASN A 376 2.86 0.40 -1.29
N LEU A 377 2.21 -0.49 -2.04
CA LEU A 377 1.15 -1.36 -1.53
C LEU A 377 1.65 -2.25 -0.40
N ILE A 378 2.80 -2.91 -0.56
CA ILE A 378 3.40 -3.77 0.46
C ILE A 378 3.85 -2.98 1.69
N ARG A 379 4.54 -1.86 1.48
CA ARG A 379 4.97 -0.97 2.57
C ARG A 379 3.78 -0.52 3.42
N ARG A 380 2.68 -0.19 2.75
CA ARG A 380 1.41 0.19 3.36
C ARG A 380 0.74 -0.95 4.09
N ALA A 381 0.70 -2.14 3.51
CA ALA A 381 0.08 -3.31 4.11
C ALA A 381 0.79 -3.74 5.40
N ILE A 382 2.12 -3.65 5.45
CA ILE A 382 2.91 -3.90 6.67
C ILE A 382 2.60 -2.86 7.75
N LEU A 383 2.34 -1.60 7.38
CA LEU A 383 1.92 -0.55 8.32
C LEU A 383 0.49 -0.74 8.86
N GLN A 384 -0.39 -1.33 8.05
CA GLN A 384 -1.77 -1.69 8.43
C GLN A 384 -1.83 -2.86 9.40
N LEU A 385 -0.85 -3.74 9.34
CA LEU A 385 -0.85 -5.02 10.02
C LEU A 385 -0.75 -4.82 11.56
N PRO A 386 -1.73 -5.34 12.34
CA PRO A 386 -1.58 -5.51 13.77
C PRO A 386 -0.53 -6.60 14.09
N GLU A 387 0.09 -6.54 15.27
CA GLU A 387 1.17 -7.47 15.63
C GLU A 387 0.78 -8.95 15.52
N GLY A 388 1.65 -9.75 14.91
CA GLY A 388 1.48 -11.19 14.73
C GLY A 388 0.37 -11.61 13.75
N GLN A 389 -0.21 -10.71 12.96
CA GLN A 389 -1.22 -11.06 11.96
C GLN A 389 -0.61 -11.44 10.59
N ALA A 390 -1.38 -12.16 9.77
CA ALA A 390 -1.03 -12.44 8.39
C ALA A 390 -1.53 -11.32 7.46
N LEU A 391 -0.82 -11.08 6.36
CA LEU A 391 -1.26 -10.18 5.30
C LEU A 391 -2.36 -10.86 4.48
N THR A 392 -3.60 -10.47 4.75
CA THR A 392 -4.81 -10.94 4.07
C THR A 392 -5.18 -10.04 2.88
N GLU A 393 -6.13 -10.47 2.05
CA GLU A 393 -6.67 -9.67 0.94
C GLU A 393 -7.42 -8.41 1.40
N GLU A 394 -7.77 -8.32 2.69
CA GLU A 394 -8.33 -7.12 3.31
C GLU A 394 -7.25 -6.07 3.61
N ILE A 395 -6.00 -6.49 3.77
CA ILE A 395 -4.89 -5.58 4.01
C ILE A 395 -4.19 -5.26 2.68
N LEU A 396 -4.00 -6.28 1.85
CA LEU A 396 -3.37 -6.19 0.53
C LEU A 396 -4.40 -5.88 -0.57
N TRP A 397 -4.66 -4.58 -0.80
CA TRP A 397 -5.57 -4.12 -1.85
C TRP A 397 -4.97 -3.07 -2.79
N PRO A 398 -5.19 -3.14 -4.11
CA PRO A 398 -4.75 -2.09 -5.04
C PRO A 398 -5.70 -0.89 -5.03
N SER A 399 -5.18 0.33 -5.18
CA SER A 399 -6.01 1.54 -5.24
C SER A 399 -6.76 1.62 -6.56
N GLN A 400 -8.09 1.46 -6.50
CA GLN A 400 -8.94 1.61 -7.67
C GLN A 400 -9.66 2.96 -7.61
N SER A 401 -9.38 3.84 -8.56
CA SER A 401 -10.22 5.02 -8.78
C SER A 401 -11.54 4.58 -9.42
N LYS A 402 -12.49 4.07 -8.63
CA LYS A 402 -13.85 3.85 -9.10
C LYS A 402 -14.51 5.22 -9.30
N LYS A 403 -15.05 5.49 -10.50
CA LYS A 403 -15.81 6.71 -10.79
C LYS A 403 -16.98 6.83 -9.81
N LYS A 404 -17.00 7.92 -9.02
CA LYS A 404 -18.08 8.26 -8.07
C LYS A 404 -19.31 8.80 -8.83
N GLN A 405 -20.02 7.96 -9.57
CA GLN A 405 -21.30 8.39 -10.15
C GLN A 405 -22.40 8.28 -9.08
N LEU A 406 -23.20 9.35 -8.93
CA LEU A 406 -24.43 9.39 -8.11
C LEU A 406 -24.25 9.17 -6.59
N ARG A 407 -23.19 9.74 -5.99
CA ARG A 407 -22.97 9.71 -4.53
C ARG A 407 -22.82 11.11 -3.97
N LEU A 408 -23.59 11.43 -2.93
CA LEU A 408 -23.56 12.72 -2.24
C LEU A 408 -23.04 12.55 -0.80
N ASN A 409 -21.90 13.13 -0.46
CA ASN A 409 -21.32 13.00 0.89
C ASN A 409 -22.03 13.91 1.92
N LEU A 410 -22.85 13.30 2.77
CA LEU A 410 -23.62 13.99 3.82
C LEU A 410 -22.72 14.66 4.87
N LEU A 411 -21.51 14.14 5.11
CA LEU A 411 -20.58 14.71 6.09
C LEU A 411 -19.99 16.06 5.64
N ASN A 412 -19.95 16.31 4.33
CA ASN A 412 -19.49 17.58 3.77
C ASN A 412 -20.61 18.63 3.76
N ILE A 413 -21.87 18.19 3.64
CA ILE A 413 -23.04 19.08 3.63
C ILE A 413 -23.34 19.61 5.02
N SER A 414 -23.31 18.76 6.05
CA SER A 414 -23.62 19.15 7.43
C SER A 414 -22.43 18.92 8.36
N PRO A 415 -21.65 19.96 8.67
CA PRO A 415 -20.54 19.84 9.63
C PRO A 415 -21.02 19.53 11.06
N ARG A 416 -22.24 19.95 11.42
CA ARG A 416 -22.87 19.60 12.70
C ARG A 416 -23.12 18.08 12.80
N PHE A 417 -23.62 17.48 11.72
CA PHE A 417 -23.84 16.03 11.66
C PHE A 417 -22.53 15.25 11.82
N ARG A 418 -21.47 15.68 11.13
CA ARG A 418 -20.13 15.09 11.31
C ARG A 418 -19.63 15.21 12.75
N ARG A 419 -19.86 16.36 13.41
CA ARG A 419 -19.46 16.57 14.81
C ARG A 419 -20.23 15.64 15.75
N PHE A 420 -21.52 15.46 15.53
CA PHE A 420 -22.35 14.52 16.29
C PHE A 420 -21.85 13.06 16.16
N LEU A 421 -21.64 12.58 14.93
CA LEU A 421 -21.16 11.20 14.70
C LEU A 421 -19.75 10.93 15.24
N ARG A 422 -18.92 11.98 15.40
CA ARG A 422 -17.58 11.89 16.03
C ARG A 422 -17.62 12.05 17.55
N SER A 423 -18.74 12.48 18.11
CA SER A 423 -18.86 12.68 19.55
C SER A 423 -18.96 11.33 20.29
N PRO A 424 -18.67 11.30 21.60
CA PRO A 424 -18.91 10.10 22.42
C PRO A 424 -20.40 9.76 22.55
N TRP A 425 -21.32 10.67 22.17
CA TRP A 425 -22.76 10.36 22.16
C TRP A 425 -23.09 9.21 21.21
N TRP A 426 -22.49 9.18 20.02
CA TRP A 426 -22.74 8.15 19.02
C TRP A 426 -21.60 7.11 18.94
N PRO A 427 -21.87 5.79 19.00
CA PRO A 427 -23.04 5.17 19.65
C PRO A 427 -22.80 4.93 21.16
N ASP A 428 -21.60 5.17 21.68
CA ASP A 428 -21.17 4.68 23.00
C ASP A 428 -22.04 5.18 24.16
N ARG A 429 -22.21 6.50 24.35
CA ARG A 429 -23.06 6.98 25.46
C ARG A 429 -24.51 6.60 25.28
N LEU A 430 -25.06 6.68 24.06
CA LEU A 430 -26.43 6.23 23.78
C LEU A 430 -26.62 4.77 24.21
N ASN A 431 -25.64 3.92 23.92
CA ASN A 431 -25.68 2.51 24.25
C ASN A 431 -25.63 2.25 25.76
N TYR A 432 -24.66 2.85 26.47
CA TYR A 432 -24.48 2.60 27.91
C TYR A 432 -25.50 3.31 28.78
N TRP A 433 -25.93 4.52 28.42
CA TRP A 433 -26.87 5.32 29.24
C TRP A 433 -28.34 5.06 28.94
N PHE A 434 -28.69 4.67 27.71
CA PHE A 434 -30.09 4.51 27.31
C PHE A 434 -30.42 3.07 26.95
N VAL A 435 -29.72 2.49 25.97
CA VAL A 435 -30.08 1.16 25.44
C VAL A 435 -29.94 0.06 26.48
N LEU A 436 -28.84 0.06 27.24
CA LEU A 436 -28.59 -0.94 28.28
C LEU A 436 -29.67 -0.95 29.38
N PRO A 437 -29.95 0.16 30.10
CA PRO A 437 -31.00 0.15 31.11
C PRO A 437 -32.39 -0.08 30.52
N ALA A 438 -32.69 0.47 29.34
CA ALA A 438 -33.97 0.24 28.67
C ALA A 438 -34.20 -1.24 28.34
N PHE A 439 -33.16 -1.96 27.91
CA PHE A 439 -33.27 -3.39 27.63
C PHE A 439 -33.46 -4.23 28.90
N THR A 440 -32.72 -3.94 29.98
CA THR A 440 -32.97 -4.59 31.28
C THR A 440 -34.43 -4.39 31.72
N PHE A 441 -34.93 -3.17 31.58
CA PHE A 441 -36.31 -2.83 31.94
C PHE A 441 -37.33 -3.59 31.09
N VAL A 442 -37.17 -3.62 29.77
CA VAL A 442 -38.03 -4.37 28.85
C VAL A 442 -38.07 -5.86 29.21
N VAL A 443 -36.91 -6.49 29.46
CA VAL A 443 -36.85 -7.90 29.86
C VAL A 443 -37.53 -8.12 31.21
N ALA A 444 -37.31 -7.25 32.20
CA ALA A 444 -37.97 -7.34 33.50
C ALA A 444 -39.50 -7.26 33.38
N VAL A 445 -40.02 -6.35 32.56
CA VAL A 445 -41.47 -6.22 32.30
C VAL A 445 -42.04 -7.45 31.59
N LEU A 446 -41.29 -8.09 30.70
CA LEU A 446 -41.76 -9.32 30.05
C LEU A 446 -41.85 -10.51 31.02
N PHE A 447 -40.99 -10.58 32.05
CA PHE A 447 -41.05 -11.63 33.07
C PHE A 447 -42.08 -11.34 34.16
N LEU A 448 -42.15 -10.10 34.64
CA LEU A 448 -42.93 -9.74 35.83
C LEU A 448 -44.31 -9.18 35.49
N GLY A 449 -44.51 -8.67 34.28
CA GLY A 449 -45.76 -8.07 33.83
C GLY A 449 -46.78 -9.09 33.32
N PRO A 450 -47.95 -8.61 32.85
CA PRO A 450 -48.98 -9.43 32.24
C PRO A 450 -48.43 -10.26 31.08
N GLN A 451 -48.93 -11.49 30.90
CA GLN A 451 -48.36 -12.40 29.91
C GLN A 451 -48.93 -12.24 28.50
N THR A 452 -49.98 -11.44 28.35
CA THR A 452 -50.70 -11.20 27.09
C THR A 452 -50.27 -9.89 26.42
N ARG A 453 -50.29 -9.86 25.08
CA ARG A 453 -49.86 -8.68 24.29
C ARG A 453 -50.75 -7.45 24.47
N SER A 454 -52.04 -7.64 24.74
CA SER A 454 -53.00 -6.56 24.96
C SER A 454 -52.77 -5.76 26.24
N GLU A 455 -52.05 -6.34 27.20
CA GLU A 455 -51.84 -5.75 28.52
C GLU A 455 -50.35 -5.52 28.83
N ASN A 456 -49.44 -6.10 28.04
CA ASN A 456 -48.00 -5.94 28.22
C ASN A 456 -47.39 -4.98 27.19
N PHE A 457 -47.00 -3.80 27.65
CA PHE A 457 -46.37 -2.76 26.85
C PHE A 457 -45.05 -3.19 26.24
N ALA A 458 -44.23 -3.96 26.96
CA ALA A 458 -42.94 -4.41 26.43
C ALA A 458 -43.14 -5.38 25.25
N LEU A 459 -44.14 -6.25 25.35
CA LEU A 459 -44.50 -7.18 24.28
C LEU A 459 -45.10 -6.45 23.08
N ASN A 460 -46.00 -5.48 23.32
CA ASN A 460 -46.57 -4.64 22.28
C ASN A 460 -45.51 -3.76 21.58
N LEU A 461 -44.62 -3.11 22.33
CA LEU A 461 -43.54 -2.28 21.77
C LEU A 461 -42.62 -3.10 20.86
N PHE A 462 -42.28 -4.32 21.25
CA PHE A 462 -41.39 -5.19 20.48
C PHE A 462 -42.05 -5.74 19.20
N TRP A 463 -43.28 -6.25 19.30
CA TRP A 463 -43.93 -6.89 18.15
C TRP A 463 -44.71 -5.92 17.26
N ALA A 464 -45.45 -4.97 17.83
CA ALA A 464 -46.27 -4.03 17.08
C ALA A 464 -45.49 -2.81 16.58
N TRP A 465 -44.58 -2.23 17.38
CA TRP A 465 -43.87 -0.99 16.99
C TRP A 465 -42.51 -1.24 16.32
N TRP A 466 -41.67 -2.06 16.94
CA TRP A 466 -40.27 -2.19 16.53
C TRP A 466 -40.12 -2.84 15.15
N TRP A 467 -40.86 -3.91 14.84
CA TRP A 467 -40.77 -4.60 13.55
C TRP A 467 -41.13 -3.71 12.35
N PRO A 468 -42.33 -3.11 12.26
CA PRO A 468 -42.66 -2.24 11.13
C PRO A 468 -41.75 -1.01 11.07
N GLY A 469 -41.36 -0.44 12.22
CA GLY A 469 -40.43 0.69 12.29
C GLY A 469 -39.04 0.36 11.71
N VAL A 470 -38.48 -0.81 12.07
CA VAL A 470 -37.17 -1.26 11.57
C VAL A 470 -37.22 -1.62 10.09
N LEU A 471 -38.28 -2.31 9.64
CA LEU A 471 -38.48 -2.64 8.23
C LEU A 471 -38.62 -1.38 7.35
N MET A 472 -39.34 -0.36 7.83
CA MET A 472 -39.47 0.94 7.15
C MET A 472 -38.15 1.73 7.13
N ALA A 473 -37.31 1.60 8.18
CA ALA A 473 -36.04 2.30 8.26
C ALA A 473 -34.95 1.73 7.35
N PHE A 474 -34.97 0.42 7.03
CA PHE A 474 -33.88 -0.25 6.28
C PHE A 474 -33.54 0.39 4.92
N PRO A 475 -34.50 0.73 4.05
CA PRO A 475 -34.21 1.40 2.78
C PRO A 475 -33.46 2.72 2.94
N PHE A 476 -33.53 3.37 4.09
CA PHE A 476 -32.90 4.66 4.34
C PHE A 476 -31.55 4.52 5.05
N VAL A 477 -31.51 3.83 6.19
CA VAL A 477 -30.36 3.84 7.10
C VAL A 477 -29.59 2.52 7.20
N GLY A 478 -30.02 1.46 6.50
CA GLY A 478 -29.33 0.18 6.48
C GLY A 478 -29.21 -0.46 7.86
N ARG A 479 -28.03 -0.98 8.24
CA ARG A 479 -27.80 -1.70 9.53
C ARG A 479 -27.64 -0.77 10.75
N LEU A 480 -28.25 0.42 10.75
CA LEU A 480 -28.06 1.40 11.83
C LEU A 480 -28.42 0.84 13.22
N TRP A 481 -29.48 0.01 13.30
CA TRP A 481 -29.86 -0.70 14.51
C TRP A 481 -28.70 -1.51 15.13
N CYS A 482 -27.82 -2.10 14.31
CA CYS A 482 -26.70 -2.88 14.81
C CYS A 482 -25.62 -2.02 15.51
N ALA A 483 -25.62 -0.69 15.32
CA ALA A 483 -24.80 0.23 16.11
C ALA A 483 -25.32 0.37 17.55
N VAL A 484 -26.64 0.29 17.73
CA VAL A 484 -27.38 0.52 18.98
C VAL A 484 -28.06 -0.74 19.53
N CYS A 485 -27.53 -1.91 19.17
CA CYS A 485 -28.12 -3.19 19.50
C CYS A 485 -27.85 -3.58 20.97
N PRO A 486 -28.89 -3.86 21.78
CA PRO A 486 -28.73 -4.22 23.19
C PRO A 486 -27.90 -5.49 23.38
N PHE A 487 -28.12 -6.53 22.57
CA PHE A 487 -27.48 -7.84 22.73
C PHE A 487 -25.95 -7.75 22.73
N MET A 488 -25.37 -6.97 21.82
CA MET A 488 -23.92 -6.83 21.73
C MET A 488 -23.34 -5.93 22.81
N ILE A 489 -24.11 -4.98 23.35
CA ILE A 489 -23.67 -4.10 24.43
C ILE A 489 -23.44 -4.91 25.71
N TYR A 490 -24.33 -5.84 26.05
CA TYR A 490 -24.09 -6.78 27.16
C TYR A 490 -22.87 -7.66 26.90
N GLY A 491 -22.69 -8.16 25.68
CA GLY A 491 -21.49 -8.91 25.30
C GLY A 491 -20.21 -8.12 25.55
N GLU A 492 -20.15 -6.85 25.12
CA GLU A 492 -19.00 -5.97 25.34
C GLU A 492 -18.78 -5.61 26.81
N LEU A 493 -19.86 -5.37 27.57
CA LEU A 493 -19.78 -5.09 29.00
C LEU A 493 -19.21 -6.30 29.76
N VAL A 494 -19.77 -7.49 29.53
CA VAL A 494 -19.32 -8.73 30.17
C VAL A 494 -17.90 -9.08 29.76
N GLN A 495 -17.52 -8.86 28.50
CA GLN A 495 -16.14 -9.04 28.03
C GLN A 495 -15.17 -8.10 28.75
N LYS A 496 -15.51 -6.82 28.90
CA LYS A 496 -14.68 -5.85 29.65
C LYS A 496 -14.52 -6.25 31.11
N ILE A 497 -15.61 -6.60 31.78
CA ILE A 497 -15.59 -7.05 33.18
C ILE A 497 -14.79 -8.35 33.32
N SER A 498 -14.99 -9.32 32.42
CA SER A 498 -14.27 -10.60 32.43
C SER A 498 -12.77 -10.42 32.25
N LEU A 499 -12.33 -9.55 31.34
CA LEU A 499 -10.90 -9.28 31.13
C LEU A 499 -10.28 -8.47 32.27
N TRP A 500 -11.07 -7.64 32.94
CA TRP A 500 -10.65 -6.92 34.14
C TRP A 500 -10.49 -7.86 35.34
N LEU A 501 -11.42 -8.80 35.55
CA LEU A 501 -11.34 -9.82 36.61
C LEU A 501 -10.31 -10.92 36.30
N PHE A 502 -10.20 -11.35 35.04
CA PHE A 502 -9.36 -12.46 34.58
C PHE A 502 -8.59 -12.04 33.32
N PRO A 503 -7.39 -11.43 33.46
CA PRO A 503 -6.57 -11.02 32.32
C PRO A 503 -6.18 -12.22 31.45
N ARG A 504 -6.65 -12.25 30.20
CA ARG A 504 -6.37 -13.32 29.23
C ARG A 504 -6.39 -12.77 27.80
N GLU A 505 -5.69 -13.44 26.89
CA GLU A 505 -5.80 -13.16 25.47
C GLU A 505 -7.00 -13.88 24.85
N LEU A 506 -7.81 -13.14 24.09
CA LEU A 506 -8.99 -13.70 23.41
C LEU A 506 -8.60 -14.37 22.09
N LYS A 507 -9.41 -15.34 21.65
CA LYS A 507 -9.16 -16.04 20.38
C LYS A 507 -9.39 -15.10 19.20
N ARG A 508 -8.52 -15.20 18.21
CA ARG A 508 -8.70 -14.55 16.90
C ARG A 508 -9.79 -15.23 16.09
N TRP A 509 -10.34 -14.51 15.12
CA TRP A 509 -11.43 -15.03 14.29
C TRP A 509 -10.97 -16.16 13.36
N PRO A 510 -11.62 -17.34 13.37
CA PRO A 510 -11.37 -18.40 12.40
C PRO A 510 -12.04 -18.07 11.05
N ARG A 511 -11.52 -17.05 10.35
CA ARG A 511 -12.19 -16.40 9.20
C ARG A 511 -12.60 -17.40 8.11
N GLN A 512 -11.72 -18.30 7.69
CA GLN A 512 -12.02 -19.26 6.62
C GLN A 512 -13.22 -20.16 6.95
N SER A 513 -13.27 -20.71 8.16
CA SER A 513 -14.39 -21.54 8.62
C SER A 513 -15.65 -20.72 8.81
N ALA A 514 -15.53 -19.52 9.40
CA ALA A 514 -16.66 -18.63 9.67
C ALA A 514 -17.31 -18.10 8.38
N GLU A 515 -16.54 -17.79 7.34
CA GLU A 515 -17.07 -17.37 6.05
C GLU A 515 -17.76 -18.50 5.28
N ARG A 516 -17.26 -19.74 5.42
CA ARG A 516 -17.84 -20.92 4.78
C ARG A 516 -19.16 -21.35 5.44
N TRP A 517 -19.20 -21.39 6.77
CA TRP A 517 -20.33 -21.98 7.52
C TRP A 517 -21.24 -20.96 8.21
N GLY A 518 -20.74 -19.76 8.55
CA GLY A 518 -21.51 -18.77 9.32
C GLY A 518 -22.82 -18.39 8.66
N GLY A 519 -22.85 -18.25 7.33
CA GLY A 519 -24.09 -18.00 6.58
C GLY A 519 -25.16 -19.08 6.72
N TRP A 520 -24.76 -20.35 6.71
CA TRP A 520 -25.67 -21.49 6.89
C TRP A 520 -26.13 -21.63 8.34
N PHE A 521 -25.24 -21.33 9.29
CA PHE A 521 -25.61 -21.26 10.70
C PHE A 521 -26.65 -20.17 10.96
N LEU A 522 -26.48 -18.98 10.37
CA LEU A 522 -27.47 -17.89 10.42
C LEU A 522 -28.83 -18.32 9.88
N PHE A 523 -28.85 -18.98 8.73
CA PHE A 523 -30.08 -19.52 8.14
C PHE A 523 -30.77 -20.50 9.10
N GLY A 524 -30.03 -21.50 9.62
CA GLY A 524 -30.59 -22.50 10.54
C GLY A 524 -31.11 -21.90 11.84
N LEU A 525 -30.37 -20.96 12.44
CA LEU A 525 -30.79 -20.30 13.67
C LEU A 525 -32.03 -19.41 13.43
N PHE A 526 -32.10 -18.71 12.31
CA PHE A 526 -33.28 -17.91 11.96
C PHE A 526 -34.50 -18.81 11.71
N ALA A 527 -34.35 -19.92 10.96
CA ALA A 527 -35.43 -20.88 10.74
C ALA A 527 -35.95 -21.49 12.05
N LEU A 528 -35.06 -21.81 13.00
CA LEU A 528 -35.45 -22.31 14.32
C LEU A 528 -36.24 -21.26 15.12
N ILE A 529 -35.86 -19.98 15.02
CA ILE A 529 -36.61 -18.89 15.66
C ILE A 529 -38.01 -18.79 15.06
N LEU A 530 -38.15 -18.87 13.72
CA LEU A 530 -39.47 -18.83 13.07
C LEU A 530 -40.36 -20.01 13.46
N LEU A 531 -39.79 -21.22 13.55
CA LEU A 531 -40.53 -22.40 14.00
C LEU A 531 -40.95 -22.26 15.47
N TRP A 532 -40.08 -21.73 16.34
CA TRP A 532 -40.47 -21.43 17.72
C TRP A 532 -41.59 -20.38 17.75
N GLU A 533 -41.45 -19.33 16.96
CA GLU A 533 -42.42 -18.24 16.89
C GLU A 533 -43.83 -18.74 16.57
N GLU A 534 -43.94 -19.58 15.54
CA GLU A 534 -45.20 -20.16 15.07
C GLU A 534 -45.75 -21.25 16.02
N LEU A 535 -44.92 -22.21 16.44
CA LEU A 535 -45.39 -23.39 17.18
C LEU A 535 -45.80 -23.10 18.63
N TRP A 536 -45.27 -22.04 19.25
CA TRP A 536 -45.57 -21.68 20.64
C TRP A 536 -46.24 -20.31 20.78
N ASN A 537 -46.69 -19.71 19.68
CA ASN A 537 -47.33 -18.40 19.66
C ASN A 537 -46.53 -17.33 20.44
N LEU A 538 -45.25 -17.25 20.10
CA LEU A 538 -44.25 -16.44 20.80
C LEU A 538 -44.63 -14.96 20.86
N GLN A 539 -45.28 -14.46 19.80
CA GLN A 539 -45.69 -13.06 19.66
C GLN A 539 -46.69 -12.61 20.73
N ASN A 540 -47.45 -13.55 21.30
CA ASN A 540 -48.51 -13.27 22.27
C ASN A 540 -48.17 -13.68 23.70
N THR A 541 -47.00 -14.30 23.92
CA THR A 541 -46.56 -14.80 25.24
C THR A 541 -45.30 -14.06 25.73
N ALA A 542 -45.44 -13.25 26.79
CA ALA A 542 -44.36 -12.38 27.26
C ALA A 542 -43.11 -13.13 27.75
N TYR A 543 -43.29 -14.17 28.58
CA TYR A 543 -42.19 -14.98 29.11
C TYR A 543 -41.36 -15.64 28.00
N LEU A 544 -42.01 -16.23 26.98
CA LEU A 544 -41.31 -16.88 25.87
C LEU A 544 -40.51 -15.85 25.05
N SER A 545 -41.09 -14.67 24.80
CA SER A 545 -40.37 -13.56 24.16
C SER A 545 -39.15 -13.11 24.98
N ALA A 546 -39.26 -13.05 26.30
CA ALA A 546 -38.13 -12.75 27.19
C ALA A 546 -37.01 -13.80 27.10
N CYS A 547 -37.38 -15.08 27.08
CA CYS A 547 -36.45 -16.20 26.91
C CYS A 547 -35.69 -16.12 25.57
N LEU A 548 -36.38 -15.78 24.47
CA LEU A 548 -35.71 -15.57 23.18
C LEU A 548 -34.69 -14.42 23.25
N LEU A 549 -35.07 -13.27 23.82
CA LEU A 549 -34.17 -12.12 23.95
C LEU A 549 -32.93 -12.46 24.81
N LEU A 550 -33.13 -13.18 25.91
CA LEU A 550 -32.03 -13.64 26.76
C LEU A 550 -31.14 -14.68 26.07
N LEU A 551 -31.70 -15.60 25.28
CA LEU A 551 -30.94 -16.59 24.52
C LEU A 551 -30.02 -15.92 23.49
N ILE A 552 -30.55 -14.95 22.74
CA ILE A 552 -29.75 -14.17 21.78
C ILE A 552 -28.65 -13.37 22.51
N THR A 553 -28.99 -12.79 23.67
CA THR A 553 -28.02 -12.06 24.52
C THR A 553 -26.94 -12.99 25.06
N ALA A 554 -27.30 -14.19 25.53
CA ALA A 554 -26.37 -15.21 26.00
C ALA A 554 -25.42 -15.64 24.88
N GLY A 555 -25.93 -15.84 23.66
CA GLY A 555 -25.10 -16.09 22.47
C GLY A 555 -24.08 -14.96 22.25
N ALA A 556 -24.52 -13.70 22.27
CA ALA A 556 -23.61 -12.57 22.14
C ALA A 556 -22.53 -12.55 23.26
N ILE A 557 -22.91 -12.79 24.52
CA ILE A 557 -21.99 -12.85 25.66
C ILE A 557 -20.97 -13.99 25.51
N ILE A 558 -21.43 -15.21 25.23
CA ILE A 558 -20.57 -16.39 25.09
C ILE A 558 -19.50 -16.12 24.02
N PHE A 559 -19.89 -15.63 22.84
CA PHE A 559 -18.93 -15.38 21.77
C PHE A 559 -18.02 -14.18 22.04
N SER A 560 -18.48 -13.15 22.78
CA SER A 560 -17.64 -12.03 23.24
C SER A 560 -16.63 -12.44 24.32
N LEU A 561 -16.91 -13.48 25.10
CA LEU A 561 -15.97 -14.06 26.06
C LEU A 561 -14.91 -14.96 25.40
N LEU A 562 -15.21 -15.52 24.23
CA LEU A 562 -14.32 -16.43 23.50
C LEU A 562 -13.44 -15.72 22.48
N PHE A 563 -14.00 -14.78 21.72
CA PHE A 563 -13.35 -14.12 20.59
C PHE A 563 -13.17 -12.62 20.82
N GLU A 564 -12.11 -12.08 20.22
CA GLU A 564 -11.90 -10.63 20.18
C GLU A 564 -12.97 -9.91 19.31
N ARG A 565 -13.27 -8.64 19.62
CA ARG A 565 -14.21 -7.79 18.86
C ARG A 565 -15.61 -8.43 18.64
N ARG A 566 -16.38 -7.95 17.66
CA ARG A 566 -17.79 -8.34 17.44
C ARG A 566 -17.96 -9.53 16.48
N PHE A 567 -17.44 -10.70 16.84
CA PHE A 567 -17.56 -11.93 16.02
C PHE A 567 -19.02 -12.33 15.77
N TRP A 568 -19.86 -12.32 16.82
CA TRP A 568 -21.27 -12.67 16.77
C TRP A 568 -22.06 -11.83 15.75
N CYS A 569 -21.89 -10.50 15.76
CA CYS A 569 -22.57 -9.59 14.83
C CYS A 569 -22.24 -9.82 13.36
N ARG A 570 -21.08 -10.41 13.07
CA ARG A 570 -20.60 -10.66 11.72
C ARG A 570 -21.11 -11.99 11.16
N TYR A 571 -21.04 -13.06 11.95
CA TYR A 571 -21.20 -14.43 11.43
C TYR A 571 -22.33 -15.24 12.04
N LEU A 572 -22.91 -14.85 13.17
CA LEU A 572 -23.80 -15.73 13.94
C LEU A 572 -25.14 -15.09 14.37
N CYS A 573 -25.23 -13.76 14.40
CA CYS A 573 -26.46 -13.06 14.80
C CYS A 573 -27.55 -13.18 13.71
N PRO A 574 -28.68 -13.86 13.98
CA PRO A 574 -29.71 -14.15 12.97
C PRO A 574 -30.42 -12.87 12.52
N ILE A 575 -30.83 -12.01 13.47
CA ILE A 575 -31.35 -10.66 13.20
C ILE A 575 -30.31 -9.82 12.44
N GLY A 576 -29.04 -9.97 12.79
CA GLY A 576 -27.93 -9.36 12.06
C GLY A 576 -27.93 -9.79 10.58
N GLY A 577 -28.03 -11.08 10.29
CA GLY A 577 -28.09 -11.63 8.93
C GLY A 577 -29.20 -10.98 8.10
N MET A 578 -30.42 -10.98 8.64
CA MET A 578 -31.58 -10.32 8.02
C MET A 578 -31.35 -8.82 7.78
N ASN A 579 -30.93 -8.08 8.81
CA ASN A 579 -30.63 -6.65 8.69
C ASN A 579 -29.54 -6.39 7.64
N GLY A 580 -28.55 -7.27 7.55
CA GLY A 580 -27.48 -7.18 6.56
C GLY A 580 -27.97 -7.40 5.13
N MET A 581 -28.96 -8.26 4.93
CA MET A 581 -29.61 -8.48 3.64
C MET A 581 -30.39 -7.23 3.20
N PHE A 582 -31.30 -6.73 4.04
CA PHE A 582 -32.09 -5.53 3.71
C PHE A 582 -31.23 -4.27 3.58
N ALA A 583 -30.11 -4.17 4.31
CA ALA A 583 -29.18 -3.06 4.16
C ALA A 583 -28.56 -2.94 2.76
N LYS A 584 -28.59 -3.98 1.91
CA LYS A 584 -28.15 -3.86 0.52
C LYS A 584 -29.07 -2.96 -0.32
N LEU A 585 -30.32 -2.75 0.11
CA LEU A 585 -31.26 -1.81 -0.51
C LEU A 585 -31.05 -0.35 -0.05
N SER A 586 -30.26 -0.13 1.00
CA SER A 586 -30.18 1.19 1.66
C SER A 586 -29.59 2.31 0.80
N MET A 587 -30.19 3.49 0.93
CA MET A 587 -29.78 4.74 0.27
C MET A 587 -28.57 5.41 0.95
N THR A 588 -28.22 5.03 2.17
CA THR A 588 -27.02 5.54 2.84
C THR A 588 -25.92 4.49 2.86
N GLU A 589 -24.67 4.89 2.65
CA GLU A 589 -23.50 4.02 2.77
C GLU A 589 -22.37 4.71 3.53
N LEU A 590 -21.51 3.93 4.17
CA LEU A 590 -20.24 4.40 4.71
C LEU A 590 -19.11 3.83 3.88
N ARG A 591 -18.24 4.71 3.33
CA ARG A 591 -17.07 4.33 2.53
C ARG A 591 -15.87 5.22 2.88
N ALA A 592 -14.69 4.89 2.37
CA ALA A 592 -13.55 5.80 2.44
C ALA A 592 -12.92 6.02 1.06
N GLN A 593 -12.33 7.21 0.88
CA GLN A 593 -11.60 7.57 -0.33
C GLN A 593 -10.34 6.69 -0.45
N GLN A 594 -10.39 5.71 -1.36
CA GLN A 594 -9.26 4.81 -1.60
C GLN A 594 -7.97 5.55 -1.95
N GLY A 595 -8.06 6.63 -2.74
CA GLY A 595 -6.93 7.49 -3.08
C GLY A 595 -6.21 8.01 -1.83
N THR A 596 -6.90 8.80 -1.00
CA THR A 596 -6.38 9.37 0.25
C THR A 596 -5.89 8.29 1.22
N CYS A 597 -6.66 7.21 1.38
CA CYS A 597 -6.26 6.08 2.21
C CYS A 597 -5.00 5.36 1.70
N SER A 598 -4.73 5.37 0.40
CA SER A 598 -3.55 4.72 -0.17
C SER A 598 -2.32 5.64 -0.25
N ALA A 599 -2.53 6.94 -0.49
CA ALA A 599 -1.47 7.91 -0.74
C ALA A 599 -0.97 8.59 0.54
N GLU A 600 -1.87 8.98 1.45
CA GLU A 600 -1.53 9.83 2.60
C GLU A 600 -1.55 9.06 3.93
N CYS A 601 -2.43 8.07 4.06
CA CYS A 601 -2.62 7.37 5.33
C CYS A 601 -1.42 6.48 5.67
N THR A 602 -0.86 6.66 6.87
CA THR A 602 0.24 5.84 7.39
C THR A 602 -0.12 5.03 8.64
N THR A 603 -1.24 5.36 9.30
CA THR A 603 -1.61 4.75 10.59
C THR A 603 -2.62 3.62 10.49
N TYR A 604 -3.63 3.75 9.63
CA TYR A 604 -4.70 2.77 9.47
C TYR A 604 -5.44 2.40 10.77
N GLN A 605 -5.52 3.35 11.70
CA GLN A 605 -6.20 3.19 12.99
C GLN A 605 -7.69 2.85 12.83
N CYS A 606 -8.33 3.27 11.73
CA CYS A 606 -9.71 2.88 11.43
C CYS A 606 -9.94 1.36 11.34
N TYR A 607 -8.91 0.57 11.04
CA TYR A 607 -8.97 -0.89 11.01
C TYR A 607 -8.33 -1.50 12.26
N LYS A 608 -7.07 -1.14 12.56
CA LYS A 608 -6.29 -1.80 13.62
C LYS A 608 -6.52 -1.24 15.03
N GLY A 609 -6.95 0.01 15.14
CA GLY A 609 -6.96 0.78 16.38
C GLY A 609 -5.63 1.50 16.66
N GLY A 610 -5.59 2.34 17.67
CA GLY A 610 -4.39 3.05 18.11
C GLY A 610 -4.67 4.44 18.68
N PRO A 611 -3.60 5.14 19.12
CA PRO A 611 -3.71 6.44 19.79
C PRO A 611 -4.17 7.56 18.85
N ALA A 612 -4.65 8.68 19.40
CA ALA A 612 -5.06 9.83 18.61
C ALA A 612 -3.91 10.36 17.72
N LYS A 613 -4.22 10.72 16.47
CA LYS A 613 -3.26 11.32 15.53
C LYS A 613 -3.97 12.27 14.58
N GLY A 614 -3.42 13.47 14.39
CA GLY A 614 -4.07 14.49 13.56
C GLY A 614 -5.47 14.81 14.10
N GLU A 615 -6.49 14.72 13.25
CA GLU A 615 -7.88 14.82 13.71
C GLU A 615 -8.49 13.48 14.16
N GLY A 616 -7.79 12.36 13.99
CA GLY A 616 -8.23 11.04 14.41
C GLY A 616 -8.17 10.90 15.94
N GLN A 617 -9.24 10.41 16.53
CA GLN A 617 -9.34 10.09 17.95
C GLN A 617 -8.74 8.71 18.25
N GLU A 618 -8.42 8.46 19.51
CA GLU A 618 -8.05 7.13 19.99
C GLU A 618 -9.22 6.16 19.80
N THR A 619 -8.94 4.98 19.22
CA THR A 619 -9.97 3.96 18.96
C THR A 619 -9.38 2.56 19.00
N TRP A 620 -10.24 1.56 19.19
CA TRP A 620 -9.91 0.13 19.10
C TRP A 620 -9.98 -0.43 17.66
N GLY A 621 -10.15 0.45 16.66
CA GLY A 621 -10.35 0.06 15.26
C GLY A 621 -11.76 -0.46 14.97
N CYS A 622 -11.98 -0.94 13.74
CA CYS A 622 -13.30 -1.42 13.33
C CYS A 622 -13.72 -2.67 14.13
N PRO A 623 -14.87 -2.67 14.82
CA PRO A 623 -15.30 -3.80 15.63
C PRO A 623 -15.65 -5.05 14.80
N LEU A 624 -15.84 -4.90 13.49
CA LEU A 624 -16.10 -6.00 12.56
C LEU A 624 -14.89 -6.42 11.73
N TYR A 625 -13.70 -5.91 12.03
CA TYR A 625 -12.52 -6.11 11.19
C TYR A 625 -12.74 -5.71 9.72
N SER A 626 -13.46 -4.61 9.47
CA SER A 626 -13.70 -4.13 8.11
C SER A 626 -13.00 -2.80 7.86
N HIS A 627 -12.19 -2.73 6.81
CA HIS A 627 -11.55 -1.48 6.40
C HIS A 627 -12.51 -0.65 5.52
N PRO A 628 -12.83 0.62 5.86
CA PRO A 628 -13.88 1.39 5.16
C PRO A 628 -13.58 1.63 3.68
N ALA A 629 -12.31 1.68 3.28
CA ALA A 629 -11.91 1.81 1.88
C ALA A 629 -12.16 0.54 1.03
N GLN A 630 -12.41 -0.61 1.67
CA GLN A 630 -12.63 -1.89 1.01
C GLN A 630 -14.06 -2.43 1.12
N LEU A 631 -14.93 -1.72 1.84
CA LEU A 631 -16.32 -2.13 1.94
C LEU A 631 -16.94 -2.14 0.54
N ASP A 632 -17.32 -3.32 0.06
CA ASP A 632 -17.98 -3.50 -1.24
C ASP A 632 -19.50 -3.38 -1.09
N ASP A 633 -20.06 -3.81 0.05
CA ASP A 633 -21.49 -3.75 0.38
C ASP A 633 -21.76 -3.24 1.81
N ASN A 634 -23.02 -2.89 2.08
CA ASN A 634 -23.48 -2.40 3.39
C ASN A 634 -23.79 -3.52 4.39
N ARG A 635 -23.83 -4.79 3.95
CA ARG A 635 -24.03 -5.93 4.85
C ARG A 635 -22.92 -5.96 5.90
N ASP A 636 -21.72 -5.62 5.49
CA ASP A 636 -20.52 -5.79 6.28
C ASP A 636 -20.22 -4.62 7.24
N CYS A 637 -21.04 -3.56 7.25
CA CYS A 637 -20.89 -2.38 8.09
C CYS A 637 -22.05 -2.24 9.10
N VAL A 638 -21.74 -2.03 10.39
CA VAL A 638 -22.74 -1.79 11.45
C VAL A 638 -22.90 -0.31 11.81
N LEU A 639 -22.34 0.61 11.01
CA LEU A 639 -22.51 2.06 11.17
C LEU A 639 -22.15 2.62 12.57
N CYS A 640 -21.20 1.97 13.26
CA CYS A 640 -20.67 2.41 14.55
C CYS A 640 -19.81 3.69 14.47
N MET A 641 -19.45 4.15 13.27
CA MET A 641 -18.63 5.34 13.01
C MET A 641 -17.22 5.33 13.63
N THR A 642 -16.73 4.22 14.18
CA THR A 642 -15.37 4.12 14.74
C THR A 642 -14.30 4.48 13.70
N CYS A 643 -14.50 4.07 12.44
CA CYS A 643 -13.60 4.44 11.35
C CYS A 643 -13.59 5.95 11.04
N LEU A 644 -14.74 6.62 11.16
CA LEU A 644 -14.85 8.08 11.03
C LEU A 644 -14.14 8.80 12.19
N LYS A 645 -14.26 8.28 13.42
CA LYS A 645 -13.55 8.79 14.60
C LYS A 645 -12.04 8.61 14.49
N ALA A 646 -11.59 7.47 13.96
CA ALA A 646 -10.18 7.10 13.87
C ALA A 646 -9.40 7.73 12.70
N CYS A 647 -10.08 8.27 11.69
CA CYS A 647 -9.41 8.72 10.46
C CYS A 647 -8.66 10.05 10.67
N PRO A 648 -7.33 10.12 10.40
CA PRO A 648 -6.58 11.36 10.52
C PRO A 648 -6.66 12.27 9.28
N HIS A 649 -7.19 11.79 8.15
CA HIS A 649 -7.13 12.45 6.84
C HIS A 649 -8.51 12.76 6.24
N ARG A 650 -9.58 12.87 7.05
CA ARG A 650 -10.96 13.13 6.57
C ARG A 650 -11.46 12.18 5.46
N SER A 651 -10.88 10.99 5.31
CA SER A 651 -11.12 10.15 4.13
C SER A 651 -12.44 9.37 4.20
N VAL A 652 -13.04 9.20 5.38
CA VAL A 652 -14.30 8.48 5.57
C VAL A 652 -15.49 9.36 5.18
N GLU A 653 -16.39 8.82 4.38
CA GLU A 653 -17.57 9.48 3.81
C GLU A 653 -18.83 8.70 4.20
N VAL A 654 -19.90 9.44 4.52
CA VAL A 654 -21.26 8.88 4.60
C VAL A 654 -22.00 9.41 3.38
N ASN A 655 -22.24 8.54 2.41
CA ASN A 655 -22.81 8.94 1.11
C ASN A 655 -24.30 8.59 1.03
N LEU A 656 -25.08 9.50 0.46
CA LEU A 656 -26.41 9.22 -0.07
C LEU A 656 -26.27 8.74 -1.53
N ARG A 657 -27.00 7.69 -1.89
CA ARG A 657 -26.95 7.02 -3.20
C ARG A 657 -28.34 6.47 -3.59
N PRO A 658 -28.57 6.14 -4.87
CA PRO A 658 -29.80 5.47 -5.29
C PRO A 658 -30.01 4.13 -4.55
N PRO A 659 -31.26 3.77 -4.20
CA PRO A 659 -31.56 2.54 -3.47
C PRO A 659 -31.14 1.31 -4.27
N GLY A 660 -30.59 0.30 -3.58
CA GLY A 660 -30.21 -0.98 -4.18
C GLY A 660 -28.99 -0.96 -5.12
N ILE A 661 -28.32 0.17 -5.33
CA ILE A 661 -27.24 0.32 -6.35
C ILE A 661 -26.09 -0.67 -6.19
N GLU A 662 -25.82 -1.15 -4.97
CA GLU A 662 -24.80 -2.18 -4.73
C GLU A 662 -25.09 -3.47 -5.50
N LEU A 663 -26.37 -3.87 -5.58
CA LEU A 663 -26.81 -5.17 -6.10
C LEU A 663 -26.47 -5.36 -7.58
N TRP A 664 -26.36 -4.28 -8.37
CA TRP A 664 -26.01 -4.36 -9.79
C TRP A 664 -24.65 -3.76 -10.15
N THR A 665 -23.91 -3.20 -9.19
CA THR A 665 -22.59 -2.57 -9.41
C THR A 665 -21.43 -3.27 -8.72
N THR A 666 -21.54 -3.61 -7.44
CA THR A 666 -20.43 -4.13 -6.61
C THR A 666 -20.72 -5.46 -5.93
N HIS A 667 -21.95 -5.94 -6.00
CA HIS A 667 -22.43 -7.10 -5.29
C HIS A 667 -21.74 -8.42 -5.71
N LYS A 668 -21.49 -9.26 -4.70
CA LYS A 668 -21.01 -10.64 -4.87
C LYS A 668 -22.10 -11.59 -4.38
N PRO A 669 -22.71 -12.41 -5.25
CA PRO A 669 -23.79 -13.31 -4.89
C PRO A 669 -23.28 -14.45 -4.00
N ARG A 670 -24.07 -14.84 -2.99
CA ARG A 670 -23.76 -15.95 -2.06
C ARG A 670 -24.98 -16.84 -1.88
N SER A 671 -24.78 -18.16 -1.89
CA SER A 671 -25.90 -19.12 -1.83
C SER A 671 -26.68 -19.07 -0.51
N TYR A 672 -26.00 -18.95 0.63
CA TYR A 672 -26.67 -18.85 1.93
C TYR A 672 -27.50 -17.56 2.10
N GLU A 673 -27.12 -16.48 1.42
CA GLU A 673 -27.88 -15.23 1.45
C GLU A 673 -29.20 -15.40 0.68
N VAL A 674 -29.15 -16.14 -0.42
CA VAL A 674 -30.35 -16.50 -1.20
C VAL A 674 -31.25 -17.43 -0.39
N ALA A 675 -30.69 -18.41 0.32
CA ALA A 675 -31.46 -19.26 1.22
C ALA A 675 -32.17 -18.45 2.32
N LEU A 676 -31.45 -17.50 2.95
CA LEU A 676 -32.05 -16.60 3.94
C LEU A 676 -33.11 -15.66 3.32
N LEU A 677 -32.88 -15.18 2.10
CA LEU A 677 -33.86 -14.35 1.37
C LEU A 677 -35.17 -15.11 1.13
N LEU A 678 -35.07 -16.37 0.69
CA LEU A 678 -36.25 -17.22 0.46
C LEU A 678 -36.95 -17.56 1.77
N LEU A 679 -36.20 -17.86 2.84
CA LEU A 679 -36.78 -18.06 4.18
C LEU A 679 -37.59 -16.83 4.65
N LEU A 680 -37.06 -15.62 4.41
CA LEU A 680 -37.75 -14.37 4.75
C LEU A 680 -38.95 -14.08 3.85
N LEU A 681 -38.97 -14.58 2.61
CA LEU A 681 -40.14 -14.52 1.73
C LEU A 681 -41.27 -15.37 2.31
N ASP A 682 -40.93 -16.56 2.80
CA ASP A 682 -41.88 -17.55 3.30
C ASP A 682 -42.47 -17.19 4.68
N LEU A 683 -41.86 -16.23 5.40
CA LEU A 683 -42.31 -15.76 6.73
C LEU A 683 -43.79 -15.36 6.75
N VAL A 684 -44.23 -14.59 5.75
CA VAL A 684 -45.60 -14.08 5.67
C VAL A 684 -46.60 -15.23 5.50
N PHE A 685 -46.23 -16.26 4.74
CA PHE A 685 -47.08 -17.44 4.55
C PHE A 685 -47.18 -18.22 5.86
N LEU A 686 -46.07 -18.37 6.59
CA LEU A 686 -46.05 -19.04 7.88
C LEU A 686 -47.04 -18.40 8.87
N HIS A 687 -47.02 -17.08 9.01
CA HIS A 687 -47.94 -16.36 9.91
C HIS A 687 -49.39 -16.35 9.45
N ARG A 688 -49.65 -16.66 8.18
CA ARG A 688 -51.00 -16.75 7.59
C ARG A 688 -51.46 -18.19 7.39
N LEU A 689 -50.84 -19.14 8.10
CA LEU A 689 -51.15 -20.56 7.98
C LEU A 689 -52.63 -20.89 8.25
N PRO A 690 -53.30 -20.32 9.28
CA PRO A 690 -54.73 -20.56 9.51
C PRO A 690 -55.61 -20.06 8.36
N GLU A 691 -55.31 -18.88 7.82
CA GLU A 691 -56.02 -18.31 6.67
C GLU A 691 -55.81 -19.17 5.41
N ILE A 692 -54.58 -19.60 5.15
CA ILE A 692 -54.25 -20.52 4.04
C ILE A 692 -55.02 -21.84 4.16
N GLN A 693 -55.11 -22.39 5.38
CA GLN A 693 -55.87 -23.61 5.62
C GLN A 693 -57.35 -23.44 5.28
N SER A 694 -57.96 -22.32 5.70
CA SER A 694 -59.35 -21.97 5.41
C SER A 694 -59.58 -21.80 3.91
N ASP A 695 -58.72 -21.03 3.24
CA ASP A 695 -58.87 -20.72 1.80
C ASP A 695 -58.69 -21.95 0.91
N LEU A 696 -57.82 -22.89 1.30
CA LEU A 696 -57.61 -24.15 0.57
C LEU A 696 -58.62 -25.24 0.92
N GLY A 697 -59.50 -25.01 1.91
CA GLY A 697 -60.47 -26.01 2.38
C GLY A 697 -59.81 -27.26 2.98
N LEU A 698 -58.63 -27.12 3.58
CA LEU A 698 -57.87 -28.21 4.17
C LEU A 698 -58.20 -28.32 5.67
N ASN A 699 -58.36 -29.53 6.19
CA ASN A 699 -58.63 -29.77 7.61
C ASN A 699 -57.39 -30.32 8.32
N TRP A 700 -56.32 -29.52 8.37
CA TRP A 700 -55.15 -29.88 9.17
C TRP A 700 -55.44 -29.68 10.67
N ASN A 701 -55.11 -30.68 11.48
CA ASN A 701 -55.21 -30.56 12.93
C ASN A 701 -53.98 -29.81 13.47
N LEU A 702 -54.03 -28.47 13.46
CA LEU A 702 -52.96 -27.61 13.96
C LEU A 702 -52.78 -27.66 15.49
N GLU A 703 -53.69 -28.31 16.24
CA GLU A 703 -53.49 -28.56 17.67
C GLU A 703 -52.43 -29.65 17.92
N ASN A 704 -52.23 -30.56 16.95
CA ASN A 704 -51.20 -31.57 17.04
C ASN A 704 -49.84 -30.96 16.63
N PHE A 705 -48.93 -30.87 17.59
CA PHE A 705 -47.59 -30.32 17.40
C PHE A 705 -46.85 -30.87 16.18
N TRP A 706 -46.89 -32.19 15.93
CA TRP A 706 -46.16 -32.78 14.79
C TRP A 706 -46.79 -32.43 13.45
N VAL A 707 -48.12 -32.31 13.41
CA VAL A 707 -48.84 -31.88 12.19
C VAL A 707 -48.56 -30.40 11.93
N HIS A 708 -48.68 -29.54 12.95
CA HIS A 708 -48.35 -28.12 12.83
C HIS A 708 -46.90 -27.92 12.40
N ALA A 709 -45.94 -28.61 13.02
CA ALA A 709 -44.52 -28.53 12.65
C ALA A 709 -44.24 -28.98 11.22
N THR A 710 -44.83 -30.09 10.77
CA THR A 710 -44.61 -30.59 9.39
C THR A 710 -45.19 -29.67 8.34
N VAL A 711 -46.40 -29.15 8.57
CA VAL A 711 -47.04 -28.16 7.69
C VAL A 711 -46.25 -26.85 7.66
N SER A 712 -45.82 -26.35 8.82
CA SER A 712 -44.98 -25.15 8.93
C SER A 712 -43.66 -25.28 8.17
N VAL A 713 -42.97 -26.43 8.28
CA VAL A 713 -41.75 -26.71 7.52
C VAL A 713 -42.02 -26.78 6.01
N ALA A 714 -43.14 -27.40 5.60
CA ALA A 714 -43.51 -27.44 4.19
C ALA A 714 -43.77 -26.03 3.64
N LEU A 715 -44.45 -25.18 4.42
CA LEU A 715 -44.77 -23.81 4.03
C LEU A 715 -43.53 -22.90 3.97
N LEU A 716 -42.51 -23.18 4.77
CA LEU A 716 -41.17 -22.56 4.68
C LEU A 716 -40.35 -22.99 3.45
N SER A 717 -40.94 -23.72 2.51
CA SER A 717 -40.27 -24.16 1.28
C SER A 717 -41.11 -23.99 0.01
N LEU A 718 -42.44 -24.01 0.13
CA LEU A 718 -43.35 -24.03 -1.02
C LEU A 718 -43.36 -22.71 -1.83
N PRO A 719 -43.48 -21.51 -1.23
CA PRO A 719 -43.51 -20.26 -2.01
C PRO A 719 -42.15 -19.96 -2.67
N ALA A 720 -41.05 -20.36 -2.04
CA ALA A 720 -39.70 -20.33 -2.62
C ALA A 720 -39.53 -21.16 -3.91
N LEU A 721 -40.44 -22.10 -4.21
CA LEU A 721 -40.45 -22.84 -5.47
C LEU A 721 -40.81 -21.95 -6.68
N LEU A 722 -41.58 -20.87 -6.51
CA LEU A 722 -41.98 -20.00 -7.61
C LEU A 722 -40.78 -19.33 -8.31
N PRO A 723 -39.84 -18.65 -7.58
CA PRO A 723 -38.60 -18.15 -8.18
C PRO A 723 -37.73 -19.23 -8.83
N LEU A 724 -37.71 -20.44 -8.27
CA LEU A 724 -36.94 -21.57 -8.80
C LEU A 724 -37.54 -22.10 -10.10
N LEU A 725 -38.87 -22.27 -10.16
CA LEU A 725 -39.60 -22.64 -11.37
C LEU A 725 -39.42 -21.59 -12.47
N ALA A 726 -39.45 -20.30 -12.14
CA ALA A 726 -39.12 -19.22 -13.07
C ALA A 726 -37.69 -19.33 -13.63
N GLN A 727 -36.74 -19.83 -12.84
CA GLN A 727 -35.38 -20.06 -13.32
C GLN A 727 -35.29 -21.27 -14.24
N VAL A 728 -35.93 -22.38 -13.87
CA VAL A 728 -35.96 -23.62 -14.68
C VAL A 728 -36.62 -23.35 -16.03
N THR A 729 -37.75 -22.66 -16.04
CA THR A 729 -38.46 -22.27 -17.27
C THR A 729 -37.60 -21.40 -18.18
N MET A 730 -36.85 -20.42 -17.65
CA MET A 730 -35.87 -19.67 -18.47
C MET A 730 -34.77 -20.57 -19.05
N GLY A 731 -34.30 -21.55 -18.29
CA GLY A 731 -33.32 -22.55 -18.77
C GLY A 731 -33.87 -23.39 -19.92
N LEU A 732 -35.10 -23.89 -19.77
CA LEU A 732 -35.80 -24.67 -20.80
C LEU A 732 -36.09 -23.83 -22.05
N LEU A 733 -36.57 -22.59 -21.89
CA LEU A 733 -36.79 -21.67 -23.02
C LEU A 733 -35.50 -21.39 -23.79
N HIS A 734 -34.38 -21.18 -23.08
CA HIS A 734 -33.08 -21.02 -23.73
C HIS A 734 -32.67 -22.29 -24.49
N GLN A 735 -32.82 -23.47 -23.88
CA GLN A 735 -32.50 -24.75 -24.54
C GLN A 735 -33.36 -24.96 -25.79
N PHE A 736 -34.65 -24.68 -25.72
CA PHE A 736 -35.58 -24.75 -26.84
C PHE A 736 -35.22 -23.77 -27.96
N GLN A 737 -34.87 -22.52 -27.62
CA GLN A 737 -34.41 -21.53 -28.59
C GLN A 737 -33.11 -21.94 -29.30
N THR A 738 -32.15 -22.51 -28.55
CA THR A 738 -30.91 -23.05 -29.13
C THR A 738 -31.15 -24.27 -30.01
N TRP A 739 -32.17 -25.06 -29.72
CA TRP A 739 -32.55 -26.22 -30.53
C TRP A 739 -33.22 -25.81 -31.85
N ILE A 740 -34.14 -24.84 -31.82
CA ILE A 740 -34.84 -24.34 -33.02
C ILE A 740 -33.91 -23.55 -33.94
N ASN A 741 -33.05 -22.70 -33.38
CA ASN A 741 -32.17 -21.85 -34.18
C ASN A 741 -30.72 -21.91 -33.66
N PRO A 742 -29.96 -22.97 -33.97
CA PRO A 742 -28.61 -23.17 -33.43
C PRO A 742 -27.60 -22.10 -33.89
N LYS A 743 -27.86 -21.39 -34.99
CA LYS A 743 -26.99 -20.31 -35.51
C LYS A 743 -27.34 -18.92 -34.97
N GLY A 744 -28.41 -18.80 -34.17
CA GLY A 744 -28.83 -17.54 -33.55
C GLY A 744 -27.93 -17.11 -32.39
N LEU A 745 -27.87 -15.80 -32.13
CA LEU A 745 -27.17 -15.25 -30.97
C LEU A 745 -28.00 -15.46 -29.69
N HIS A 746 -27.76 -16.55 -28.97
CA HIS A 746 -28.49 -16.89 -27.74
C HIS A 746 -27.70 -16.54 -26.48
N ILE A 747 -28.33 -15.82 -25.56
CA ILE A 747 -27.68 -15.39 -24.32
C ILE A 747 -28.10 -16.32 -23.17
N ARG A 748 -27.16 -17.16 -22.71
CA ARG A 748 -27.37 -18.11 -21.60
C ARG A 748 -27.86 -17.42 -20.33
N PRO A 749 -28.95 -17.89 -19.68
CA PRO A 749 -29.45 -17.30 -18.45
C PRO A 749 -28.38 -17.29 -17.35
N ARG A 750 -28.39 -16.22 -16.54
CA ARG A 750 -27.51 -16.07 -15.38
C ARG A 750 -27.89 -17.08 -14.29
N PRO A 751 -26.96 -17.47 -13.39
CA PRO A 751 -27.26 -18.41 -12.32
C PRO A 751 -28.34 -17.85 -11.37
N PHE A 752 -29.15 -18.75 -10.78
CA PHE A 752 -30.24 -18.38 -9.86
C PHE A 752 -29.75 -17.51 -8.69
N VAL A 753 -28.54 -17.78 -8.21
CA VAL A 753 -27.96 -17.05 -7.09
C VAL A 753 -27.83 -15.55 -7.41
N GLU A 754 -27.66 -15.15 -8.67
CA GLU A 754 -27.68 -13.75 -9.07
C GLU A 754 -29.12 -13.20 -9.20
N SER A 755 -30.03 -13.96 -9.81
CA SER A 755 -31.40 -13.48 -10.07
C SER A 755 -32.25 -13.36 -8.79
N ALA A 756 -32.00 -14.19 -7.78
CA ALA A 756 -32.77 -14.23 -6.54
C ALA A 756 -32.75 -12.89 -5.77
N TYR A 757 -31.67 -12.10 -5.86
CA TYR A 757 -31.62 -10.78 -5.24
C TYR A 757 -32.60 -9.77 -5.85
N GLY A 758 -33.12 -10.05 -7.05
CA GLY A 758 -34.20 -9.28 -7.66
C GLY A 758 -35.48 -9.27 -6.80
N TYR A 759 -35.73 -10.33 -6.02
CA TYR A 759 -36.88 -10.48 -5.14
C TYR A 759 -36.73 -9.75 -3.79
N LEU A 760 -35.53 -9.25 -3.46
CA LEU A 760 -35.27 -8.64 -2.15
C LEU A 760 -36.20 -7.47 -1.79
N PRO A 761 -36.58 -6.55 -2.72
CA PRO A 761 -37.58 -5.52 -2.44
C PRO A 761 -38.95 -6.10 -2.10
N LEU A 762 -39.39 -7.13 -2.83
CA LEU A 762 -40.66 -7.80 -2.60
C LEU A 762 -40.68 -8.47 -1.22
N VAL A 763 -39.59 -9.16 -0.84
CA VAL A 763 -39.45 -9.75 0.49
C VAL A 763 -39.56 -8.68 1.58
N LEU A 764 -38.84 -7.56 1.44
CA LEU A 764 -38.91 -6.47 2.42
C LEU A 764 -40.32 -5.91 2.56
N VAL A 765 -40.98 -5.59 1.45
CA VAL A 765 -42.32 -4.98 1.49
C VAL A 765 -43.41 -5.96 1.87
N GLY A 766 -43.29 -7.25 1.55
CA GLY A 766 -44.27 -8.27 1.94
C GLY A 766 -44.29 -8.43 3.45
N ASN A 767 -43.09 -8.50 4.06
CA ASN A 767 -42.94 -8.47 5.51
C ASN A 767 -43.48 -7.16 6.11
N LEU A 768 -43.13 -6.00 5.52
CA LEU A 768 -43.65 -4.72 6.00
C LEU A 768 -45.19 -4.66 5.94
N ALA A 769 -45.80 -5.10 4.84
CA ALA A 769 -47.25 -5.11 4.67
C ALA A 769 -47.96 -6.00 5.71
N HIS A 770 -47.39 -7.17 6.04
CA HIS A 770 -47.89 -7.99 7.14
C HIS A 770 -47.84 -7.25 8.48
N TYR A 771 -46.70 -6.66 8.82
CA TYR A 771 -46.52 -5.96 10.11
C TYR A 771 -47.22 -4.58 10.19
N LEU A 772 -47.68 -4.00 9.09
CA LEU A 772 -48.41 -2.72 9.10
C LEU A 772 -49.74 -2.83 9.88
N ASP A 773 -50.41 -3.97 9.82
CA ASP A 773 -51.64 -4.22 10.57
C ASP A 773 -51.38 -4.17 12.07
N LEU A 774 -50.36 -4.89 12.55
CA LEU A 774 -49.94 -4.82 13.96
C LEU A 774 -49.51 -3.40 14.37
N GLY A 775 -48.73 -2.71 13.55
CA GLY A 775 -48.19 -1.40 13.89
C GLY A 775 -49.23 -0.28 13.95
N LEU A 776 -50.10 -0.20 12.95
CA LEU A 776 -51.12 0.86 12.88
C LEU A 776 -52.46 0.45 13.49
N GLY A 777 -52.71 -0.85 13.64
CA GLY A 777 -53.89 -1.44 14.29
C GLY A 777 -53.76 -1.57 15.81
N GLU A 778 -52.63 -2.09 16.30
CA GLU A 778 -52.39 -2.31 17.74
C GLU A 778 -51.42 -1.31 18.35
N GLY A 779 -50.40 -0.88 17.61
CA GLY A 779 -49.40 0.06 18.10
C GLY A 779 -50.01 1.39 18.56
N GLY A 780 -51.14 1.80 17.97
CA GLY A 780 -51.92 2.97 18.39
C GLY A 780 -52.47 2.92 19.82
N ARG A 781 -52.43 1.76 20.49
CA ARG A 781 -52.94 1.54 21.86
C ARG A 781 -51.84 1.58 22.93
N LEU A 782 -50.63 2.04 22.59
CA LEU A 782 -49.46 2.01 23.47
C LEU A 782 -49.71 2.60 24.87
N ILE A 783 -50.45 3.72 24.95
CA ILE A 783 -50.73 4.42 26.21
C ILE A 783 -51.68 3.59 27.10
N PRO A 784 -52.86 3.17 26.63
CA PRO A 784 -53.71 2.23 27.38
C PRO A 784 -52.99 0.96 27.81
N VAL A 785 -52.21 0.34 26.92
CA VAL A 785 -51.47 -0.89 27.20
C VAL A 785 -50.42 -0.66 28.29
N ALA A 786 -49.70 0.47 28.25
CA ALA A 786 -48.72 0.82 29.28
C ALA A 786 -49.36 0.98 30.66
N PHE A 787 -50.55 1.59 30.75
CA PHE A 787 -51.29 1.69 32.01
C PHE A 787 -51.71 0.30 32.51
N ALA A 788 -52.26 -0.53 31.62
CA ALA A 788 -52.65 -1.91 31.94
C ALA A 788 -51.46 -2.75 32.45
N THR A 789 -50.25 -2.56 31.89
CA THR A 789 -49.04 -3.27 32.31
C THR A 789 -48.70 -3.07 33.79
N PHE A 790 -49.02 -1.88 34.33
CA PHE A 790 -48.77 -1.55 35.74
C PHE A 790 -50.03 -1.68 36.63
N GLY A 791 -51.09 -2.30 36.12
CA GLY A 791 -52.32 -2.56 36.87
C GLY A 791 -53.27 -1.35 36.97
N PHE A 792 -53.07 -0.31 36.17
CA PHE A 792 -53.97 0.84 36.09
C PHE A 792 -55.04 0.64 35.00
N SER A 793 -56.23 1.23 35.17
CA SER A 793 -57.25 1.22 34.13
C SER A 793 -56.83 2.09 32.94
N GLY A 794 -56.94 1.52 31.74
CA GLY A 794 -56.65 2.21 30.48
C GLY A 794 -57.87 2.87 29.82
N GLU A 795 -59.02 2.86 30.49
CA GLU A 795 -60.29 3.36 29.95
C GLU A 795 -60.24 4.89 29.75
N GLY A 796 -60.65 5.35 28.57
CA GLY A 796 -60.68 6.78 28.23
C GLY A 796 -59.34 7.40 27.81
N LEU A 797 -58.24 6.61 27.81
CA LEU A 797 -56.95 7.09 27.31
C LEU A 797 -56.94 7.18 25.77
N PRO A 798 -56.15 8.10 25.19
CA PRO A 798 -56.14 8.33 23.75
C PRO A 798 -55.62 7.10 22.99
N ILE A 799 -56.35 6.73 21.95
CA ILE A 799 -56.01 5.63 21.02
C ILE A 799 -55.84 6.21 19.63
N ALA A 800 -54.71 5.91 18.99
CA ALA A 800 -54.38 6.38 17.64
C ALA A 800 -54.26 5.21 16.67
N VAL A 801 -55.39 4.58 16.37
CA VAL A 801 -55.45 3.39 15.49
C VAL A 801 -55.96 3.79 14.11
N ALA A 802 -55.32 3.27 13.07
CA ALA A 802 -55.74 3.51 11.69
C ALA A 802 -57.04 2.78 11.38
N HIS A 803 -57.90 3.41 10.58
CA HIS A 803 -59.11 2.77 10.09
C HIS A 803 -58.75 1.55 9.19
N PRO A 804 -59.47 0.42 9.26
CA PRO A 804 -59.15 -0.79 8.47
C PRO A 804 -59.00 -0.54 6.97
N ALA A 805 -59.84 0.33 6.38
CA ALA A 805 -59.71 0.71 4.97
C ALA A 805 -58.40 1.44 4.65
N VAL A 806 -57.86 2.25 5.58
CA VAL A 806 -56.57 2.93 5.40
C VAL A 806 -55.43 1.91 5.50
N LEU A 807 -55.54 0.96 6.42
CA LEU A 807 -54.60 -0.16 6.57
C LEU A 807 -54.50 -0.97 5.27
N GLN A 808 -55.63 -1.47 4.75
CA GLN A 808 -55.68 -2.22 3.50
C GLN A 808 -55.11 -1.42 2.32
N PHE A 809 -55.43 -0.13 2.22
CA PHE A 809 -54.86 0.75 1.20
C PHE A 809 -53.33 0.85 1.32
N LEU A 810 -52.80 1.08 2.52
CA LEU A 810 -51.35 1.19 2.75
C LEU A 810 -50.64 -0.14 2.48
N GLN A 811 -51.21 -1.27 2.89
CA GLN A 811 -50.69 -2.62 2.61
C GLN A 811 -50.64 -2.87 1.11
N GLY A 812 -51.73 -2.59 0.39
CA GLY A 812 -51.81 -2.75 -1.06
C GLY A 812 -50.81 -1.87 -1.81
N VAL A 813 -50.71 -0.58 -1.47
CA VAL A 813 -49.72 0.35 -2.06
C VAL A 813 -48.29 -0.14 -1.78
N THR A 814 -48.02 -0.62 -0.57
CA THR A 814 -46.70 -1.14 -0.18
C THR A 814 -46.29 -2.35 -1.02
N LEU A 815 -47.21 -3.31 -1.22
CA LEU A 815 -47.00 -4.48 -2.09
C LEU A 815 -46.78 -4.08 -3.55
N PHE A 816 -47.59 -3.17 -4.08
CA PHE A 816 -47.46 -2.69 -5.46
C PHE A 816 -46.11 -2.00 -5.72
N VAL A 817 -45.69 -1.12 -4.81
CA VAL A 817 -44.40 -0.42 -4.91
C VAL A 817 -43.24 -1.41 -4.87
N GLY A 818 -43.23 -2.38 -3.94
CA GLY A 818 -42.13 -3.33 -3.87
C GLY A 818 -42.10 -4.34 -5.00
N SER A 819 -43.26 -4.73 -5.55
CA SER A 819 -43.34 -5.53 -6.79
C SER A 819 -42.72 -4.79 -7.98
N SER A 820 -43.08 -3.51 -8.14
CA SER A 820 -42.50 -2.64 -9.18
C SER A 820 -40.98 -2.49 -9.03
N LEU A 821 -40.50 -2.25 -7.81
CA LEU A 821 -39.07 -2.16 -7.50
C LEU A 821 -38.35 -3.50 -7.76
N SER A 822 -38.97 -4.63 -7.44
CA SER A 822 -38.42 -5.97 -7.67
C SER A 822 -38.25 -6.25 -9.18
N VAL A 823 -39.23 -5.87 -10.01
CA VAL A 823 -39.14 -5.95 -11.48
C VAL A 823 -37.97 -5.11 -12.01
N ILE A 824 -37.89 -3.84 -11.59
CA ILE A 824 -36.82 -2.92 -12.02
C ILE A 824 -35.44 -3.44 -11.59
N LEU A 825 -35.32 -3.89 -10.35
CA LEU A 825 -34.07 -4.39 -9.79
C LEU A 825 -33.61 -5.66 -10.51
N THR A 826 -34.51 -6.59 -10.79
CA THR A 826 -34.23 -7.82 -11.53
C THR A 826 -33.63 -7.51 -12.92
N GLN A 827 -34.19 -6.53 -13.63
CA GLN A 827 -33.65 -6.09 -14.92
C GLN A 827 -32.26 -5.47 -14.80
N LYS A 828 -32.03 -4.63 -13.78
CA LYS A 828 -30.73 -3.98 -13.55
C LYS A 828 -29.63 -4.98 -13.18
N ILE A 829 -29.93 -5.95 -12.32
CA ILE A 829 -28.99 -7.00 -11.91
C ILE A 829 -28.62 -7.87 -13.12
N LEU A 830 -29.62 -8.36 -13.85
CA LEU A 830 -29.40 -9.30 -14.96
C LEU A 830 -28.94 -8.60 -16.24
N ARG A 831 -29.12 -7.27 -16.34
CA ARG A 831 -28.80 -6.43 -17.50
C ARG A 831 -29.45 -6.93 -18.78
N ARG A 832 -30.73 -7.28 -18.69
CA ARG A 832 -31.54 -7.79 -19.80
C ARG A 832 -32.82 -7.01 -19.98
N SER A 833 -33.44 -7.14 -21.16
CA SER A 833 -34.73 -6.54 -21.47
C SER A 833 -35.86 -7.22 -20.69
N PHE A 834 -36.95 -6.46 -20.49
CA PHE A 834 -38.18 -6.91 -19.82
C PHE A 834 -38.68 -8.27 -20.33
N TRP A 835 -38.83 -8.42 -21.65
CA TRP A 835 -39.40 -9.63 -22.26
C TRP A 835 -38.56 -10.89 -22.06
N SER A 836 -37.24 -10.75 -22.00
CA SER A 836 -36.35 -11.90 -21.78
C SER A 836 -36.42 -12.44 -20.34
N LEU A 837 -36.99 -11.66 -19.43
CA LEU A 837 -37.14 -11.98 -18.01
C LEU A 837 -38.60 -12.24 -17.63
N LEU A 838 -39.47 -12.45 -18.61
CA LEU A 838 -40.90 -12.65 -18.38
C LEU A 838 -41.20 -13.74 -17.33
N PRO A 839 -40.53 -14.92 -17.30
CA PRO A 839 -40.80 -15.90 -16.25
C PRO A 839 -40.51 -15.39 -14.84
N GLN A 840 -39.46 -14.60 -14.65
CA GLN A 840 -39.12 -14.00 -13.36
C GLN A 840 -40.11 -12.89 -12.98
N HIS A 841 -40.54 -12.08 -13.94
CA HIS A 841 -41.56 -11.05 -13.71
C HIS A 841 -42.93 -11.66 -13.38
N LEU A 842 -43.30 -12.76 -14.02
CA LEU A 842 -44.53 -13.51 -13.71
C LEU A 842 -44.46 -14.14 -12.32
N ALA A 843 -43.30 -14.66 -11.90
CA ALA A 843 -43.15 -15.16 -10.52
C ALA A 843 -43.26 -14.04 -9.47
N ILE A 844 -42.67 -12.86 -9.74
CA ILE A 844 -42.86 -11.68 -8.87
C ILE A 844 -44.34 -11.30 -8.79
N LEU A 845 -45.04 -11.26 -9.92
CA LEU A 845 -46.48 -10.95 -9.97
C LEU A 845 -47.30 -12.01 -9.20
N ALA A 846 -47.04 -13.29 -9.42
CA ALA A 846 -47.73 -14.38 -8.74
C ALA A 846 -47.54 -14.30 -7.22
N LEU A 847 -46.31 -14.10 -6.73
CA LEU A 847 -46.04 -13.87 -5.31
C LEU A 847 -46.74 -12.62 -4.78
N THR A 848 -46.81 -11.54 -5.58
CA THR A 848 -47.52 -10.31 -5.19
C THR A 848 -49.02 -10.56 -5.04
N VAL A 849 -49.63 -11.33 -5.95
CA VAL A 849 -51.06 -11.71 -5.86
C VAL A 849 -51.32 -12.59 -4.65
N LEU A 850 -50.45 -13.56 -4.37
CA LEU A 850 -50.56 -14.39 -3.17
C LEU A 850 -50.44 -13.54 -1.89
N PHE A 851 -49.47 -12.64 -1.81
CA PHE A 851 -49.38 -11.71 -0.68
C PHE A 851 -50.59 -10.80 -0.58
N TRP A 852 -51.15 -10.35 -1.69
CA TRP A 852 -52.37 -9.55 -1.68
C TRP A 852 -53.52 -10.32 -1.05
N GLN A 853 -53.79 -11.55 -1.51
CA GLN A 853 -54.88 -12.38 -0.98
C GLN A 853 -54.73 -12.70 0.51
N LEU A 854 -53.50 -12.87 0.99
CA LEU A 854 -53.22 -13.24 2.38
C LEU A 854 -53.15 -12.06 3.36
N ILE A 855 -52.98 -10.83 2.86
CA ILE A 855 -52.72 -9.65 3.71
C ILE A 855 -53.83 -8.60 3.61
N VAL A 856 -54.35 -8.34 2.40
CA VAL A 856 -55.25 -7.21 2.08
C VAL A 856 -56.67 -7.69 1.95
#